data_AF-A0A1H0B2E5-F1
#
_entry.id   AF-A0A1H0B2E5-F1
#
_cell.length_a   1.000
_cell.length_b   1.000
_cell.length_c   1.000
_cell.angle_alpha   90.00
_cell.angle_beta   90.00
_cell.angle_gamma   90.00
#
_symmetry.space_group_name_H-M   'P 1'
#
loop_
_entity.id
_entity.type
_entity.pdbx_description
1 polymer ?
#
loop_
_entity_poly.entity_id
_entity_poly.type
_entity_poly.pdbx_seq_one_letter_code
_entity_poly.pdbx_strand_id
1 'polypeptide(L)'
;MTTPDSEATPSTTSAPLASFLGGWARAQARHAAAPGPASVVSEEGDAPVLPSAASADGTGAGLSDQEIIEDHVIESADPRDFADDAGPQYEDEDFDEDASDPVGADNTAATAPVSPPDANEQTGFLDAEDPAPLPDPKPTAVAPSPAEASSDTNGANDAAAAANPEEDLPPLESFTDRFADRELTWLDFNQRVLEQAEDQDLQLLERAWFTAIFSSNLDEFYMVRVAGLMRRIKAGITPVRASGLDAHQVVAAITERTKELMTRQAALFQEDIRPKLAEHNIEILTWDQLEPEQAEKITRYFRHQIFPVLTPLAVDPSHPFPYISGLSLNLAVLLRNPRSGKEHFARVKVPQSLPRLITVPGRELNPKNKQAGTAFIPIEIVIAQHLDHLFPGMDILEHHLFRVTRNENLEVEEDDAENLLTAMEKELERRRFGASVRLEVEDTISSFVRRYLVRALNLHDDDVFELPAPLDLTSLNELHDLDIPELKYPRFVPVTAAGLAPQESSTPGDIFAAMREHDVLLHHPYDSFSTSVQEFVSQAAADPKVLAIKQTLYRTSGDSPIVDALIEAAEAGKQVVAIVEIKARFDEENNISWARKLERAGVHVVYGMVGLKTHCKLLLVVRQESDGLRRYCHVGTGNYHPKTARGYEDLGLLTCDRDVAQDLTALFNQLSGYAPRARFRRLLVAPRTVRDGLIERIEREIANKRAGKPAWIRIKVNSIIDEACIDALYRASRAGVDVDIVVRGICGLRAGVPGLSENIRVRSILGRYLEHSRIYAFCNDGETDLFIGSADLMHRNLDRRVEALVRITDPVMIGQLEWLVTHAASDAVSSWWLEPDGTWTRHTHDAEGNRLEDIQTTLMTWARSRLRGGH
;
A
#
# COMPACT_ATOMS: atom_id res chain seq x y z
N MET A 1 -24.67 4.39 -53.68
CA MET A 1 -25.70 3.65 -54.44
C MET A 1 -25.99 2.36 -53.69
N THR A 2 -27.28 2.00 -53.64
CA THR A 2 -27.94 0.82 -53.03
C THR A 2 -28.04 0.74 -51.49
N THR A 3 -29.19 1.22 -51.01
CA THR A 3 -29.96 0.87 -49.80
C THR A 3 -30.73 -0.48 -49.99
N PRO A 4 -31.67 -0.92 -49.10
CA PRO A 4 -31.53 -1.48 -47.74
C PRO A 4 -32.37 -2.79 -47.57
N ASP A 5 -32.59 -3.25 -46.32
CA ASP A 5 -33.68 -4.13 -45.78
C ASP A 5 -33.13 -5.29 -44.92
N SER A 6 -33.79 -5.84 -43.89
CA SER A 6 -34.87 -5.47 -42.95
C SER A 6 -34.94 -6.60 -41.88
N GLU A 7 -35.80 -6.42 -40.88
CA GLU A 7 -35.92 -7.08 -39.56
C GLU A 7 -36.13 -8.61 -39.49
N ALA A 8 -35.68 -9.24 -38.39
CA ALA A 8 -36.41 -10.28 -37.64
C ALA A 8 -35.79 -10.53 -36.22
N THR A 9 -36.64 -10.64 -35.19
CA THR A 9 -36.37 -11.07 -33.79
C THR A 9 -37.23 -12.33 -33.48
N PRO A 10 -37.24 -13.02 -32.30
CA PRO A 10 -36.37 -13.07 -31.09
C PRO A 10 -36.06 -14.50 -30.50
N SER A 11 -35.40 -14.53 -29.32
CA SER A 11 -35.36 -15.56 -28.22
C SER A 11 -34.21 -16.61 -28.28
N THR A 12 -33.43 -16.93 -27.22
CA THR A 12 -33.73 -17.15 -25.80
C THR A 12 -32.48 -16.99 -24.87
N THR A 13 -32.69 -16.28 -23.74
CA THR A 13 -32.21 -16.43 -22.34
C THR A 13 -30.90 -17.14 -21.93
N SER A 14 -30.04 -16.40 -21.20
CA SER A 14 -29.48 -16.81 -19.89
C SER A 14 -29.25 -15.59 -18.98
N ALA A 15 -29.86 -15.58 -17.80
CA ALA A 15 -29.93 -14.45 -16.86
C ALA A 15 -28.70 -14.32 -15.92
N PRO A 16 -28.41 -13.13 -15.37
CA PRO A 16 -27.62 -12.96 -14.16
C PRO A 16 -28.52 -12.74 -12.93
N LEU A 17 -28.10 -13.31 -11.80
CA LEU A 17 -28.71 -13.24 -10.47
C LEU A 17 -28.53 -11.83 -9.86
N ALA A 18 -29.65 -11.17 -9.56
CA ALA A 18 -29.75 -10.04 -8.63
C ALA A 18 -31.05 -10.20 -7.82
N SER A 19 -30.95 -10.11 -6.49
CA SER A 19 -32.05 -9.97 -5.53
C SER A 19 -31.41 -9.35 -4.28
N PHE A 20 -31.81 -8.19 -3.78
CA PHE A 20 -33.07 -7.81 -3.09
C PHE A 20 -32.91 -6.29 -2.78
N LEU A 21 -33.87 -5.35 -2.83
CA LEU A 21 -35.31 -5.32 -2.59
C LEU A 21 -35.97 -4.23 -3.48
N GLY A 22 -37.24 -4.42 -3.82
CA GLY A 22 -38.09 -3.42 -4.45
C GLY A 22 -39.51 -3.42 -3.87
N GLY A 23 -40.25 -2.35 -4.19
CA GLY A 23 -41.67 -2.12 -3.88
C GLY A 23 -41.81 -0.84 -3.05
N TRP A 24 -42.49 0.22 -3.47
CA TRP A 24 -43.90 0.28 -3.85
C TRP A 24 -44.15 1.29 -4.99
N ALA A 25 -45.19 1.06 -5.80
CA ALA A 25 -45.62 1.97 -6.86
C ALA A 25 -47.15 2.08 -6.96
N ARG A 26 -47.57 3.30 -7.37
CA ARG A 26 -48.78 3.72 -8.14
C ARG A 26 -50.00 4.30 -7.39
N ALA A 27 -50.25 5.59 -7.70
CA ALA A 27 -51.47 6.12 -8.34
C ALA A 27 -51.10 7.47 -9.03
N GLN A 28 -51.11 7.61 -10.38
CA GLN A 28 -52.15 8.26 -11.22
C GLN A 28 -52.70 9.60 -10.65
N ALA A 29 -52.80 10.76 -11.34
CA ALA A 29 -52.74 11.09 -12.76
C ALA A 29 -52.78 12.65 -12.99
N ARG A 30 -52.27 13.07 -14.17
CA ARG A 30 -52.76 14.15 -15.10
C ARG A 30 -52.53 15.66 -14.85
N HIS A 31 -52.11 16.29 -15.96
CA HIS A 31 -52.20 17.71 -16.39
C HIS A 31 -51.14 18.68 -15.82
N ALA A 32 -50.62 19.69 -16.52
CA ALA A 32 -50.52 20.07 -17.93
C ALA A 32 -49.65 21.35 -17.99
N ALA A 33 -49.01 21.58 -19.14
CA ALA A 33 -48.63 22.89 -19.69
C ALA A 33 -47.51 23.74 -19.04
N ALA A 34 -46.42 23.89 -19.81
CA ALA A 34 -45.56 25.08 -19.91
C ALA A 34 -46.36 26.30 -20.47
N PRO A 35 -45.78 27.49 -20.79
CA PRO A 35 -44.36 27.90 -20.76
C PRO A 35 -44.07 29.36 -20.31
N GLY A 36 -42.78 29.65 -20.13
CA GLY A 36 -42.16 30.79 -20.83
C GLY A 36 -42.01 32.15 -20.11
N PRO A 37 -41.23 33.07 -20.70
CA PRO A 37 -39.98 33.58 -20.09
C PRO A 37 -39.86 35.13 -20.11
N ALA A 38 -38.75 35.68 -19.58
CA ALA A 38 -38.06 36.94 -19.97
C ALA A 38 -37.16 37.42 -18.81
N SER A 39 -35.82 37.48 -18.92
CA SER A 39 -35.01 38.60 -19.47
C SER A 39 -35.10 39.86 -18.59
N VAL A 40 -34.05 40.60 -18.16
CA VAL A 40 -32.93 41.18 -18.94
C VAL A 40 -32.11 42.10 -17.99
N VAL A 41 -30.76 42.12 -18.14
CA VAL A 41 -29.83 43.30 -18.21
C VAL A 41 -29.45 44.04 -16.90
N SER A 42 -28.16 43.95 -16.47
CA SER A 42 -26.99 44.87 -16.67
C SER A 42 -26.95 46.00 -15.61
N GLU A 43 -25.86 46.63 -15.19
CA GLU A 43 -24.44 46.71 -15.57
C GLU A 43 -23.71 47.53 -14.46
N GLU A 44 -22.38 47.33 -14.36
CA GLU A 44 -21.31 48.32 -14.05
C GLU A 44 -21.24 49.15 -12.75
N GLY A 45 -19.99 49.32 -12.25
CA GLY A 45 -19.62 50.51 -11.48
C GLY A 45 -18.39 50.45 -10.57
N ASP A 46 -17.19 50.37 -11.17
CA ASP A 46 -15.92 51.03 -10.80
C ASP A 46 -15.33 51.08 -9.37
N ALA A 47 -14.03 50.74 -9.31
CA ALA A 47 -13.05 51.12 -8.28
C ALA A 47 -12.47 52.53 -8.55
N PRO A 48 -11.78 53.17 -7.58
CA PRO A 48 -10.32 53.30 -7.75
C PRO A 48 -9.42 53.47 -6.47
N VAL A 49 -8.18 52.94 -6.59
CA VAL A 49 -6.86 53.58 -6.36
C VAL A 49 -6.28 53.82 -4.94
N LEU A 50 -5.06 53.27 -4.77
CA LEU A 50 -4.02 53.46 -3.73
C LEU A 50 -3.21 54.78 -3.87
N PRO A 51 -2.41 55.14 -2.84
CA PRO A 51 -1.02 55.54 -3.11
C PRO A 51 0.02 54.93 -2.13
N SER A 52 1.30 55.13 -2.47
CA SER A 52 2.50 54.38 -2.06
C SER A 52 3.37 54.99 -0.95
N ALA A 53 4.08 54.12 -0.22
CA ALA A 53 5.47 54.16 0.31
C ALA A 53 6.13 55.45 0.86
N ALA A 54 6.69 55.37 2.08
CA ALA A 54 8.08 55.78 2.43
C ALA A 54 8.49 55.34 3.87
N SER A 55 9.77 55.02 4.01
CA SER A 55 10.54 54.52 5.18
C SER A 55 10.89 55.57 6.26
N ALA A 56 11.05 55.14 7.54
CA ALA A 56 12.07 55.68 8.47
C ALA A 56 12.17 54.86 9.79
N ASP A 57 13.41 54.72 10.25
CA ASP A 57 13.90 54.08 11.48
C ASP A 57 13.31 54.61 12.81
N GLY A 58 13.36 53.76 13.85
CA GLY A 58 13.89 54.18 15.15
C GLY A 58 12.96 54.14 16.37
N THR A 59 13.14 53.11 17.20
CA THR A 59 13.01 53.07 18.68
C THR A 59 11.65 53.38 19.32
N GLY A 60 11.04 52.36 19.94
CA GLY A 60 9.93 52.52 20.88
C GLY A 60 9.70 51.24 21.66
N ALA A 61 9.83 51.35 22.98
CA ALA A 61 9.74 50.27 23.94
C ALA A 61 8.33 49.66 24.07
N GLY A 62 8.29 48.38 24.42
CA GLY A 62 7.31 47.73 25.29
C GLY A 62 5.84 48.00 24.99
N LEU A 63 5.22 47.10 24.24
CA LEU A 63 3.81 46.75 24.43
C LEU A 63 3.75 45.23 24.57
N SER A 64 3.48 44.80 25.80
CA SER A 64 3.02 43.47 26.10
C SER A 64 1.62 43.33 25.50
N ASP A 65 1.49 42.62 24.39
CA ASP A 65 0.24 41.99 24.02
C ASP A 65 0.01 40.85 25.03
N GLN A 66 -0.48 41.22 26.21
CA GLN A 66 -1.29 40.31 27.01
C GLN A 66 -2.62 40.19 26.26
N GLU A 67 -2.68 39.25 25.32
CA GLU A 67 -3.96 38.62 25.01
C GLU A 67 -4.58 38.22 26.35
N ILE A 68 -5.77 38.73 26.61
CA ILE A 68 -6.59 38.29 27.72
C ILE A 68 -6.93 36.83 27.41
N ILE A 69 -6.15 35.92 27.98
CA ILE A 69 -6.44 34.49 27.96
C ILE A 69 -7.68 34.32 28.82
N GLU A 70 -8.84 34.05 28.20
CA GLU A 70 -9.94 33.44 28.93
C GLU A 70 -9.44 32.05 29.38
N ASP A 71 -9.05 31.98 30.65
CA ASP A 71 -8.73 30.71 31.30
C ASP A 71 -10.03 29.90 31.41
N HIS A 72 -10.34 29.15 30.36
CA HIS A 72 -11.28 28.04 30.45
C HIS A 72 -10.71 27.04 31.47
N VAL A 73 -11.20 27.09 32.70
CA VAL A 73 -10.88 26.08 33.69
C VAL A 73 -11.88 24.95 33.47
N ILE A 74 -11.47 23.90 32.72
CA ILE A 74 -12.17 22.60 32.79
C ILE A 74 -11.97 22.08 34.22
N GLU A 75 -12.90 22.43 35.09
CA GLU A 75 -12.96 21.90 36.43
C GLU A 75 -13.61 20.53 36.43
N SER A 76 -13.35 19.79 37.50
CA SER A 76 -13.95 18.49 37.72
C SER A 76 -15.47 18.52 37.62
N ALA A 77 -16.03 17.78 36.65
CA ALA A 77 -17.46 17.52 36.59
C ALA A 77 -17.90 16.72 37.81
N ASP A 78 -18.99 17.16 38.43
CA ASP A 78 -19.69 16.36 39.43
C ASP A 78 -20.58 15.37 38.66
N PRO A 79 -20.65 14.07 39.01
CA PRO A 79 -21.61 13.15 38.40
C PRO A 79 -23.05 13.67 38.40
N ARG A 80 -23.41 14.55 39.34
CA ARG A 80 -24.70 15.25 39.41
C ARG A 80 -24.92 16.29 38.31
N ASP A 81 -23.85 16.78 37.67
CA ASP A 81 -23.94 17.68 36.51
C ASP A 81 -24.51 16.95 35.28
N PHE A 82 -24.47 15.60 35.25
CA PHE A 82 -24.99 14.75 34.15
C PHE A 82 -26.18 13.86 34.54
N ALA A 83 -26.59 13.84 35.81
CA ALA A 83 -27.53 12.85 36.34
C ALA A 83 -29.00 13.31 36.44
N ASP A 84 -29.35 14.52 36.00
CA ASP A 84 -30.69 15.08 36.18
C ASP A 84 -31.25 15.67 34.87
N ASP A 85 -31.84 14.80 34.03
CA ASP A 85 -33.16 15.05 33.46
C ASP A 85 -33.73 13.74 32.90
N ALA A 86 -35.01 13.50 33.16
CA ALA A 86 -35.74 12.40 32.57
C ALA A 86 -35.63 12.51 31.04
N GLY A 87 -34.96 11.54 30.41
CA GLY A 87 -34.88 11.47 28.95
C GLY A 87 -36.28 11.58 28.33
N PRO A 88 -36.40 12.15 27.13
CA PRO A 88 -37.70 12.24 26.46
C PRO A 88 -38.34 10.84 26.39
N GLN A 89 -39.54 10.72 26.95
CA GLN A 89 -40.39 9.55 26.75
C GLN A 89 -40.80 9.55 25.28
N TYR A 90 -40.20 8.67 24.49
CA TYR A 90 -40.72 8.36 23.18
C TYR A 90 -42.00 7.56 23.38
N GLU A 91 -43.13 8.12 22.95
CA GLU A 91 -44.34 7.33 22.73
C GLU A 91 -44.03 6.36 21.58
N ASP A 92 -43.98 5.08 21.89
CA ASP A 92 -43.92 4.00 20.90
C ASP A 92 -45.19 4.10 20.04
N GLU A 93 -45.09 4.63 18.82
CA GLU A 93 -46.17 4.52 17.84
C GLU A 93 -46.27 3.07 17.37
N ASP A 94 -47.49 2.55 17.50
CA ASP A 94 -47.95 1.17 17.36
C ASP A 94 -47.37 0.37 16.18
N PHE A 95 -46.87 -0.83 16.48
CA PHE A 95 -46.62 -1.90 15.53
C PHE A 95 -47.84 -2.82 15.45
N ASP A 96 -48.49 -2.89 14.29
CA ASP A 96 -49.47 -3.93 13.97
C ASP A 96 -48.75 -5.27 13.70
N GLU A 97 -48.86 -6.21 14.65
CA GLU A 97 -48.55 -7.63 14.47
C GLU A 97 -49.80 -8.40 14.02
N ASP A 98 -49.80 -8.92 12.79
CA ASP A 98 -50.73 -9.98 12.37
C ASP A 98 -50.13 -11.37 12.68
N ALA A 99 -50.79 -12.09 13.58
CA ALA A 99 -50.48 -13.46 13.96
C ALA A 99 -51.28 -14.49 13.13
N SER A 100 -50.66 -15.63 12.81
CA SER A 100 -51.31 -16.96 12.81
C SER A 100 -50.30 -18.13 12.78
N ASP A 101 -49.97 -18.66 13.97
CA ASP A 101 -50.06 -20.06 14.48
C ASP A 101 -49.91 -21.32 13.55
N PRO A 102 -49.65 -22.54 14.10
CA PRO A 102 -48.89 -22.95 15.31
C PRO A 102 -48.10 -24.31 15.13
N VAL A 103 -47.78 -24.97 16.26
CA VAL A 103 -47.31 -26.37 16.51
C VAL A 103 -45.81 -26.47 16.86
N GLY A 104 -45.37 -27.02 18.00
CA GLY A 104 -45.98 -27.73 19.12
C GLY A 104 -44.89 -28.06 20.15
N ALA A 105 -45.29 -28.22 21.42
CA ALA A 105 -44.43 -28.41 22.58
C ALA A 105 -43.86 -29.83 22.73
N ASP A 106 -42.63 -29.94 23.26
CA ASP A 106 -42.29 -30.69 24.50
C ASP A 106 -40.76 -30.58 24.72
N ASN A 107 -40.23 -29.83 25.69
CA ASN A 107 -40.12 -30.01 27.15
C ASN A 107 -38.93 -30.87 27.65
N THR A 108 -38.18 -30.25 28.57
CA THR A 108 -37.32 -30.80 29.65
C THR A 108 -35.80 -31.04 29.45
N ALA A 109 -35.07 -30.09 30.05
CA ALA A 109 -34.21 -30.26 31.23
C ALA A 109 -32.68 -30.44 31.09
N ALA A 110 -32.02 -29.61 31.89
CA ALA A 110 -30.59 -29.36 32.05
C ALA A 110 -29.81 -30.53 32.67
N THR A 111 -28.48 -30.54 32.45
CA THR A 111 -27.43 -30.55 33.50
C THR A 111 -26.03 -30.61 32.89
N ALA A 112 -25.08 -29.91 33.50
CA ALA A 112 -23.62 -30.04 33.33
C ALA A 112 -23.03 -30.43 34.71
N PRO A 113 -21.69 -30.53 34.88
CA PRO A 113 -20.72 -31.46 34.26
C PRO A 113 -19.91 -32.22 35.35
N VAL A 114 -19.25 -33.34 35.02
CA VAL A 114 -18.22 -33.97 35.90
C VAL A 114 -17.18 -34.76 35.08
N SER A 115 -15.88 -34.55 35.39
CA SER A 115 -14.69 -35.40 35.11
C SER A 115 -14.83 -36.83 35.73
N PRO A 116 -13.87 -37.81 35.77
CA PRO A 116 -12.38 -37.81 35.64
C PRO A 116 -11.88 -39.12 34.90
N PRO A 117 -10.70 -39.78 35.14
CA PRO A 117 -9.53 -39.47 36.00
C PRO A 117 -8.12 -39.71 35.41
N ASP A 118 -7.14 -39.19 36.16
CA ASP A 118 -5.74 -39.59 36.21
C ASP A 118 -5.53 -41.05 36.66
N ALA A 119 -4.50 -41.70 36.13
CA ALA A 119 -3.75 -42.73 36.85
C ALA A 119 -2.28 -42.77 36.38
N ASN A 120 -1.44 -42.40 37.34
CA ASN A 120 0.01 -42.48 37.42
C ASN A 120 0.47 -43.94 37.61
N GLU A 121 1.58 -44.38 37.01
CA GLU A 121 2.63 -45.13 37.74
C GLU A 121 3.90 -45.41 36.91
N GLN A 122 4.98 -45.54 37.67
CA GLN A 122 6.39 -45.31 37.38
C GLN A 122 7.20 -46.58 37.02
N THR A 123 8.47 -46.34 36.73
CA THR A 123 9.69 -47.17 36.86
C THR A 123 10.14 -47.90 35.58
N GLY A 124 11.41 -47.89 35.17
CA GLY A 124 12.63 -47.35 35.77
C GLY A 124 13.85 -47.41 34.83
N PHE A 125 14.84 -46.59 35.21
CA PHE A 125 16.25 -46.46 34.83
C PHE A 125 16.97 -47.59 34.08
N LEU A 126 17.82 -47.22 33.12
CA LEU A 126 19.22 -47.63 33.02
C LEU A 126 20.07 -46.51 32.35
N ASP A 127 21.15 -46.12 33.02
CA ASP A 127 22.18 -45.15 32.63
C ASP A 127 23.00 -45.59 31.41
N ALA A 128 23.41 -44.63 30.57
CA ALA A 128 24.58 -44.76 29.71
C ALA A 128 25.20 -43.38 29.44
N GLU A 129 26.53 -43.35 29.52
CA GLU A 129 27.43 -42.22 29.75
C GLU A 129 27.59 -41.23 28.57
N ASP A 130 27.84 -39.97 28.93
CA ASP A 130 28.35 -38.87 28.09
C ASP A 130 29.69 -39.20 27.41
N PRO A 131 29.90 -38.81 26.15
CA PRO A 131 31.23 -38.54 25.63
C PRO A 131 31.52 -37.03 25.52
N ALA A 132 32.66 -36.66 26.11
CA ALA A 132 33.25 -35.32 26.18
C ALA A 132 33.56 -34.68 24.80
N PRO A 133 33.63 -33.33 24.73
CA PRO A 133 33.86 -32.59 23.49
C PRO A 133 35.35 -32.59 23.07
N LEU A 134 35.59 -32.81 21.78
CA LEU A 134 36.91 -32.71 21.14
C LEU A 134 37.17 -31.28 20.61
N PRO A 135 38.44 -30.80 20.62
CA PRO A 135 38.78 -29.38 20.44
C PRO A 135 39.01 -28.95 18.97
N ASP A 136 38.77 -27.66 18.72
CA ASP A 136 38.96 -26.96 17.45
C ASP A 136 40.40 -26.99 16.89
N PRO A 137 40.59 -27.06 15.57
CA PRO A 137 41.89 -26.90 14.95
C PRO A 137 42.23 -25.41 14.76
N LYS A 138 43.35 -24.98 15.37
CA LYS A 138 43.99 -23.68 15.15
C LYS A 138 44.65 -23.59 13.75
N PRO A 139 44.74 -22.38 13.16
CA PRO A 139 45.33 -22.16 11.86
C PRO A 139 46.86 -22.28 11.88
N THR A 140 47.41 -23.02 10.93
CA THR A 140 48.84 -23.16 10.67
C THR A 140 49.43 -21.90 10.04
N ALA A 141 50.43 -21.34 10.73
CA ALA A 141 51.34 -20.32 10.23
C ALA A 141 52.27 -20.89 9.14
N VAL A 142 52.42 -20.16 8.03
CA VAL A 142 53.50 -20.34 7.06
C VAL A 142 54.45 -19.16 7.19
N ALA A 143 55.75 -19.49 7.34
CA ALA A 143 56.87 -18.58 7.52
C ALA A 143 57.24 -17.81 6.24
N PRO A 144 57.96 -16.68 6.36
CA PRO A 144 58.30 -15.79 5.25
C PRO A 144 59.61 -16.18 4.55
N SER A 145 59.78 -15.79 3.28
CA SER A 145 61.07 -15.77 2.58
C SER A 145 61.02 -14.80 1.38
N PRO A 146 62.14 -14.34 0.83
CA PRO A 146 62.68 -13.01 1.10
C PRO A 146 62.75 -12.12 -0.15
N ALA A 147 63.04 -10.84 0.10
CA ALA A 147 63.33 -9.83 -0.91
C ALA A 147 64.70 -10.00 -1.60
N GLU A 148 64.82 -9.29 -2.72
CA GLU A 148 66.02 -8.89 -3.49
C GLU A 148 66.45 -9.78 -4.67
N ALA A 149 66.24 -9.29 -5.91
CA ALA A 149 67.32 -8.66 -6.69
C ALA A 149 66.83 -8.17 -8.07
N SER A 150 67.29 -6.97 -8.40
CA SER A 150 67.20 -6.23 -9.66
C SER A 150 67.77 -6.95 -10.88
N SER A 151 67.14 -6.77 -12.04
CA SER A 151 67.87 -6.66 -13.31
C SER A 151 67.13 -5.74 -14.28
N ASP A 152 67.74 -4.58 -14.51
CA ASP A 152 67.46 -3.66 -15.60
C ASP A 152 67.54 -4.35 -16.97
N THR A 153 66.51 -4.19 -17.78
CA THR A 153 66.68 -4.02 -19.24
C THR A 153 65.62 -3.07 -19.77
N ASN A 154 66.06 -1.84 -20.05
CA ASN A 154 65.36 -0.87 -20.90
C ASN A 154 65.09 -1.48 -22.29
N GLY A 155 63.82 -1.47 -22.70
CA GLY A 155 63.37 -1.73 -24.05
C GLY A 155 62.13 -0.91 -24.32
N ALA A 156 62.34 0.26 -24.90
CA ALA A 156 61.31 1.24 -25.24
C ALA A 156 60.14 0.61 -26.02
N ASN A 157 58.93 0.80 -25.50
CA ASN A 157 57.72 0.82 -26.30
C ASN A 157 56.80 1.89 -25.68
N ASP A 158 56.92 3.10 -26.21
CA ASP A 158 55.94 4.17 -26.07
C ASP A 158 54.63 3.70 -26.73
N ALA A 159 53.77 3.06 -25.94
CA ALA A 159 52.35 3.06 -26.16
C ALA A 159 51.76 3.84 -24.98
N ALA A 160 51.24 5.04 -25.27
CA ALA A 160 50.60 5.90 -24.29
C ALA A 160 49.70 5.09 -23.36
N ALA A 161 50.13 4.94 -22.10
CA ALA A 161 49.24 4.55 -21.03
C ALA A 161 48.19 5.66 -20.96
N ALA A 162 46.99 5.38 -21.47
CA ALA A 162 45.85 6.24 -21.26
C ALA A 162 45.73 6.41 -19.73
N ALA A 163 45.99 7.62 -19.24
CA ALA A 163 45.75 7.96 -17.85
C ALA A 163 44.32 7.53 -17.52
N ASN A 164 44.13 6.71 -16.49
CA ASN A 164 42.81 6.27 -16.11
C ASN A 164 42.08 7.51 -15.57
N PRO A 165 41.07 8.07 -16.28
CA PRO A 165 40.45 9.34 -15.88
C PRO A 165 39.77 9.26 -14.50
N GLU A 166 39.58 8.06 -13.96
CA GLU A 166 39.08 7.81 -12.62
C GLU A 166 40.09 8.10 -11.49
N GLU A 167 41.40 8.07 -11.74
CA GLU A 167 42.43 8.32 -10.70
C GLU A 167 42.45 9.78 -10.24
N ASP A 168 41.98 10.70 -11.08
CA ASP A 168 41.84 12.13 -10.79
C ASP A 168 40.51 12.48 -10.08
N LEU A 169 39.56 11.53 -10.03
CA LEU A 169 38.27 11.74 -9.37
C LEU A 169 38.39 11.49 -7.86
N PRO A 170 37.77 12.32 -7.01
CA PRO A 170 37.87 12.16 -5.56
C PRO A 170 37.22 10.84 -5.09
N PRO A 171 37.65 10.24 -3.96
CA PRO A 171 37.04 9.02 -3.41
C PRO A 171 35.52 9.18 -3.19
N LEU A 172 34.73 8.10 -3.29
CA LEU A 172 33.29 8.19 -3.07
C LEU A 172 32.96 8.75 -1.67
N GLU A 173 33.79 8.42 -0.68
CA GLU A 173 33.65 8.85 0.71
C GLU A 173 33.78 10.37 0.91
N SER A 174 34.39 11.10 -0.03
CA SER A 174 34.45 12.57 0.06
C SER A 174 33.12 13.24 -0.26
N PHE A 175 32.19 12.53 -0.92
CA PHE A 175 30.83 12.99 -1.14
C PHE A 175 29.99 12.64 0.10
N THR A 176 29.95 13.57 1.06
CA THR A 176 29.32 13.36 2.38
C THR A 176 27.80 13.17 2.30
N ASP A 177 27.18 13.64 1.22
CA ASP A 177 25.74 13.65 0.95
C ASP A 177 25.39 12.76 -0.26
N ARG A 178 26.20 11.72 -0.55
CA ARG A 178 25.97 10.83 -1.69
C ARG A 178 24.77 9.87 -1.53
N PHE A 179 24.21 9.78 -0.32
CA PHE A 179 23.01 9.00 -0.05
C PHE A 179 21.87 9.91 0.41
N ALA A 180 20.71 9.77 -0.23
CA ALA A 180 19.49 10.42 0.22
C ALA A 180 18.87 9.66 1.40
N ASP A 181 18.17 10.38 2.29
CA ASP A 181 17.54 9.76 3.44
C ASP A 181 16.32 8.91 3.04
N ARG A 182 16.22 7.73 3.64
CA ARG A 182 15.18 6.74 3.34
C ARG A 182 13.77 7.27 3.61
N GLU A 183 13.57 8.01 4.70
CA GLU A 183 12.26 8.50 5.09
C GLU A 183 11.86 9.75 4.29
N LEU A 184 12.82 10.64 4.00
CA LEU A 184 12.56 11.81 3.16
C LEU A 184 12.24 11.41 1.71
N THR A 185 12.93 10.40 1.17
CA THR A 185 12.65 9.88 -0.18
C THR A 185 11.37 9.07 -0.27
N TRP A 186 10.82 8.63 0.88
CA TRP A 186 9.46 8.12 0.93
C TRP A 186 8.43 9.26 0.80
N LEU A 187 8.69 10.43 1.40
CA LEU A 187 7.85 11.61 1.19
C LEU A 187 7.90 12.10 -0.25
N ASP A 188 9.07 12.04 -0.93
CA ASP A 188 9.18 12.29 -2.37
C ASP A 188 8.24 11.38 -3.19
N PHE A 189 8.14 10.10 -2.81
CA PHE A 189 7.19 9.19 -3.43
C PHE A 189 5.75 9.63 -3.21
N ASN A 190 5.36 9.93 -1.96
CA ASN A 190 3.97 10.31 -1.70
C ASN A 190 3.62 11.68 -2.30
N GLN A 191 4.58 12.60 -2.41
CA GLN A 191 4.40 13.85 -3.17
C GLN A 191 4.04 13.57 -4.63
N ARG A 192 4.73 12.64 -5.29
CA ARG A 192 4.40 12.26 -6.68
C ARG A 192 3.01 11.61 -6.81
N VAL A 193 2.52 10.96 -5.75
CA VAL A 193 1.11 10.49 -5.68
C VAL A 193 0.16 11.68 -5.60
N LEU A 194 0.47 12.72 -4.81
CA LEU A 194 -0.34 13.95 -4.77
C LEU A 194 -0.35 14.66 -6.14
N GLU A 195 0.77 14.69 -6.83
CA GLU A 195 0.89 15.29 -8.17
C GLU A 195 0.03 14.57 -9.24
N GLN A 196 -0.36 13.31 -9.01
CA GLN A 196 -1.37 12.64 -9.84
C GLN A 196 -2.77 13.23 -9.58
N ALA A 197 -3.13 13.51 -8.33
CA ALA A 197 -4.41 14.15 -8.00
C ALA A 197 -4.52 15.57 -8.61
N GLU A 198 -3.39 16.23 -8.84
CA GLU A 198 -3.31 17.56 -9.45
C GLU A 198 -3.36 17.53 -10.98
N ASP A 199 -3.16 16.37 -11.59
CA ASP A 199 -3.17 16.21 -13.05
C ASP A 199 -4.55 16.49 -13.62
N GLN A 200 -4.68 17.58 -14.37
CA GLN A 200 -5.94 18.01 -14.97
C GLN A 200 -6.38 17.15 -16.17
N ASP A 201 -5.48 16.30 -16.70
CA ASP A 201 -5.81 15.39 -17.79
C ASP A 201 -6.37 14.05 -17.28
N LEU A 202 -6.29 13.78 -15.97
CA LEU A 202 -6.88 12.60 -15.36
C LEU A 202 -8.36 12.79 -15.09
N GLN A 203 -9.11 11.68 -15.15
CA GLN A 203 -10.53 11.71 -14.86
C GLN A 203 -10.77 12.05 -13.37
N LEU A 204 -11.82 12.83 -13.10
CA LEU A 204 -12.02 13.48 -11.81
C LEU A 204 -12.11 12.52 -10.62
N LEU A 205 -12.77 11.36 -10.76
CA LEU A 205 -12.83 10.39 -9.66
C LEU A 205 -11.48 9.71 -9.42
N GLU A 206 -10.64 9.57 -10.45
CA GLU A 206 -9.26 9.08 -10.28
C GLU A 206 -8.41 10.09 -9.53
N ARG A 207 -8.61 11.39 -9.78
CA ARG A 207 -7.95 12.47 -9.03
C ARG A 207 -8.34 12.45 -7.56
N ALA A 208 -9.65 12.35 -7.27
CA ALA A 208 -10.14 12.19 -5.89
C ALA A 208 -9.61 10.92 -5.21
N TRP A 209 -9.47 9.83 -5.97
CA TRP A 209 -8.87 8.59 -5.48
C TRP A 209 -7.39 8.75 -5.14
N PHE A 210 -6.58 9.43 -5.98
CA PHE A 210 -5.19 9.73 -5.66
C PHE A 210 -5.06 10.61 -4.41
N THR A 211 -5.99 11.54 -4.17
CA THR A 211 -6.09 12.28 -2.91
C THR A 211 -6.29 11.32 -1.73
N ALA A 212 -7.20 10.35 -1.83
CA ALA A 212 -7.39 9.34 -0.77
C ALA A 212 -6.18 8.41 -0.57
N ILE A 213 -5.50 8.00 -1.67
CA ILE A 213 -4.28 7.19 -1.62
C ILE A 213 -3.18 7.95 -0.87
N PHE A 214 -2.99 9.24 -1.16
CA PHE A 214 -2.01 10.07 -0.47
C PHE A 214 -2.22 10.03 1.06
N SER A 215 -3.46 10.24 1.53
CA SER A 215 -3.80 10.18 2.95
C SER A 215 -3.54 8.79 3.55
N SER A 216 -3.98 7.73 2.86
CA SER A 216 -3.82 6.35 3.32
C SER A 216 -2.33 5.95 3.45
N ASN A 217 -1.51 6.34 2.47
CA ASN A 217 -0.07 6.12 2.51
C ASN A 217 0.59 6.85 3.67
N LEU A 218 0.19 8.11 3.90
CA LEU A 218 0.75 8.95 4.96
C LEU A 218 0.37 8.42 6.35
N ASP A 219 -0.84 7.88 6.51
CA ASP A 219 -1.26 7.18 7.73
C ASP A 219 -0.33 6.00 8.01
N GLU A 220 -0.11 5.09 7.05
CA GLU A 220 0.80 3.96 7.22
C GLU A 220 2.23 4.42 7.59
N PHE A 221 2.70 5.47 6.94
CA PHE A 221 4.03 6.02 7.20
C PHE A 221 4.17 6.53 8.63
N TYR A 222 3.19 7.27 9.15
CA TYR A 222 3.23 7.74 10.54
C TYR A 222 3.10 6.58 11.53
N MET A 223 2.14 5.68 11.31
CA MET A 223 1.87 4.54 12.19
C MET A 223 3.06 3.59 12.35
N VAL A 224 3.91 3.47 11.31
CA VAL A 224 5.00 2.48 11.30
C VAL A 224 6.37 3.15 11.35
N ARG A 225 6.64 4.10 10.46
CA ARG A 225 8.00 4.65 10.25
C ARG A 225 8.30 5.77 11.22
N VAL A 226 7.46 6.80 11.28
CA VAL A 226 7.65 7.93 12.19
C VAL A 226 7.54 7.45 13.64
N ALA A 227 6.56 6.61 13.94
CA ALA A 227 6.44 5.94 15.24
C ALA A 227 7.72 5.18 15.64
N GLY A 228 8.33 4.44 14.70
CA GLY A 228 9.60 3.74 14.94
C GLY A 228 10.77 4.69 15.21
N LEU A 229 10.85 5.83 14.51
CA LEU A 229 11.85 6.86 14.76
C LEU A 229 11.65 7.52 16.14
N MET A 230 10.44 7.92 16.48
CA MET A 230 10.10 8.52 17.78
C MET A 230 10.41 7.57 18.94
N ARG A 231 10.11 6.26 18.79
CA ARG A 231 10.49 5.25 19.80
C ARG A 231 12.01 5.17 19.99
N ARG A 232 12.78 5.20 18.91
CA ARG A 232 14.25 5.19 18.97
C ARG A 232 14.81 6.43 19.65
N ILE A 233 14.27 7.60 19.34
CA ILE A 233 14.59 8.87 20.01
C ILE A 233 14.36 8.74 21.51
N LYS A 234 13.17 8.27 21.92
CA LYS A 234 12.81 8.07 23.32
C LYS A 234 13.74 7.08 24.05
N ALA A 235 14.25 6.07 23.34
CA ALA A 235 15.22 5.11 23.86
C ALA A 235 16.67 5.62 23.87
N GLY A 236 16.95 6.83 23.35
CA GLY A 236 18.30 7.37 23.21
C GLY A 236 19.13 6.72 22.10
N ILE A 237 18.50 6.03 21.14
CA ILE A 237 19.17 5.30 20.05
C ILE A 237 19.13 6.14 18.77
N THR A 238 20.03 7.11 18.65
CA THR A 238 20.09 8.07 17.54
C THR A 238 21.40 8.00 16.73
N PRO A 239 21.82 6.82 16.21
CA PRO A 239 22.96 6.77 15.30
C PRO A 239 22.66 7.56 14.02
N VAL A 240 23.64 8.34 13.58
CA VAL A 240 23.66 9.00 12.28
C VAL A 240 23.65 7.93 11.18
N ARG A 241 22.77 8.08 10.20
CA ARG A 241 22.65 7.13 9.08
C ARG A 241 23.59 7.50 7.93
N ALA A 242 23.61 6.68 6.88
CA ALA A 242 24.36 6.94 5.66
C ALA A 242 24.02 8.29 4.99
N SER A 243 22.82 8.82 5.23
CA SER A 243 22.39 10.17 4.79
C SER A 243 23.03 11.32 5.56
N GLY A 244 23.78 11.06 6.63
CA GLY A 244 24.38 12.08 7.49
C GLY A 244 23.42 12.71 8.50
N LEU A 245 22.13 12.32 8.49
CA LEU A 245 21.12 12.82 9.42
C LEU A 245 20.94 11.90 10.63
N ASP A 246 20.72 12.50 11.80
CA ASP A 246 20.24 11.80 12.99
C ASP A 246 18.70 11.69 13.02
N ALA A 247 18.17 10.92 13.99
CA ALA A 247 16.73 10.68 14.07
C ALA A 247 15.91 11.95 14.37
N HIS A 248 16.44 12.91 15.15
CA HIS A 248 15.74 14.16 15.45
C HIS A 248 15.63 15.04 14.21
N GLN A 249 16.72 15.18 13.47
CA GLN A 249 16.76 15.93 12.21
C GLN A 249 15.80 15.34 11.19
N VAL A 250 15.77 14.00 11.06
CA VAL A 250 14.84 13.32 10.14
C VAL A 250 13.38 13.54 10.56
N VAL A 251 13.03 13.42 11.85
CA VAL A 251 11.64 13.66 12.30
C VAL A 251 11.22 15.11 12.06
N ALA A 252 12.09 16.08 12.36
CA ALA A 252 11.79 17.50 12.11
C ALA A 252 11.52 17.77 10.62
N ALA A 253 12.40 17.27 9.73
CA ALA A 253 12.24 17.42 8.28
C ALA A 253 10.99 16.68 7.74
N ILE A 254 10.66 15.51 8.30
CA ILE A 254 9.41 14.81 7.98
C ILE A 254 8.20 15.66 8.35
N THR A 255 8.18 16.19 9.57
CA THR A 255 7.04 16.95 10.10
C THR A 255 6.79 18.20 9.27
N GLU A 256 7.83 19.00 9.01
CA GLU A 256 7.76 20.22 8.18
C GLU A 256 7.18 19.89 6.79
N ARG A 257 7.81 18.96 6.08
CA ARG A 257 7.39 18.58 4.73
C ARG A 257 6.00 17.94 4.69
N THR A 258 5.62 17.20 5.74
CA THR A 258 4.28 16.63 5.83
C THR A 258 3.23 17.75 5.95
N LYS A 259 3.49 18.78 6.78
CA LYS A 259 2.56 19.91 6.92
C LYS A 259 2.35 20.61 5.59
N GLU A 260 3.43 20.89 4.86
CA GLU A 260 3.36 21.48 3.51
C GLU A 260 2.50 20.64 2.55
N LEU A 261 2.75 19.33 2.47
CA LEU A 261 2.02 18.44 1.56
C LEU A 261 0.55 18.26 1.96
N MET A 262 0.22 18.21 3.26
CA MET A 262 -1.16 18.12 3.73
C MET A 262 -1.94 19.41 3.48
N THR A 263 -1.32 20.58 3.67
CA THR A 263 -1.93 21.88 3.30
C THR A 263 -2.17 21.95 1.79
N ARG A 264 -1.20 21.54 0.97
CA ARG A 264 -1.35 21.43 -0.49
C ARG A 264 -2.49 20.50 -0.89
N GLN A 265 -2.60 19.33 -0.24
CA GLN A 265 -3.69 18.37 -0.47
C GLN A 265 -5.05 18.96 -0.11
N ALA A 266 -5.15 19.63 1.04
CA ALA A 266 -6.38 20.26 1.50
C ALA A 266 -6.85 21.37 0.54
N ALA A 267 -5.93 22.24 0.10
CA ALA A 267 -6.21 23.25 -0.91
C ALA A 267 -6.67 22.63 -2.23
N LEU A 268 -5.98 21.61 -2.74
CA LEU A 268 -6.38 20.87 -3.94
C LEU A 268 -7.81 20.33 -3.84
N PHE A 269 -8.18 19.78 -2.68
CA PHE A 269 -9.53 19.27 -2.47
C PHE A 269 -10.57 20.40 -2.47
N GLN A 270 -10.34 21.47 -1.70
CA GLN A 270 -11.32 22.55 -1.53
C GLN A 270 -11.47 23.42 -2.77
N GLU A 271 -10.37 23.75 -3.43
CA GLU A 271 -10.33 24.77 -4.48
C GLU A 271 -10.49 24.17 -5.89
N ASP A 272 -10.26 22.86 -6.06
CA ASP A 272 -10.30 22.22 -7.38
C ASP A 272 -11.20 20.96 -7.43
N ILE A 273 -10.90 19.92 -6.65
CA ILE A 273 -11.61 18.63 -6.78
C ILE A 273 -13.07 18.75 -6.36
N ARG A 274 -13.37 19.34 -5.20
CA ARG A 274 -14.73 19.49 -4.69
C ARG A 274 -15.61 20.37 -5.59
N PRO A 275 -15.18 21.56 -6.07
CA PRO A 275 -15.95 22.34 -7.04
C PRO A 275 -16.23 21.59 -8.34
N LYS A 276 -15.23 20.88 -8.91
CA LYS A 276 -15.42 20.09 -10.13
C LYS A 276 -16.38 18.92 -9.92
N LEU A 277 -16.38 18.29 -8.75
CA LEU A 277 -17.37 17.25 -8.44
C LEU A 277 -18.78 17.84 -8.48
N ALA A 278 -18.98 19.04 -7.92
CA ALA A 278 -20.26 19.74 -7.96
C ALA A 278 -20.70 20.12 -9.38
N GLU A 279 -19.77 20.51 -10.27
CA GLU A 279 -20.06 20.73 -11.71
C GLU A 279 -20.59 19.46 -12.40
N HIS A 280 -20.19 18.28 -11.90
CA HIS A 280 -20.69 16.98 -12.33
C HIS A 280 -21.89 16.46 -11.52
N ASN A 281 -22.56 17.34 -10.75
CA ASN A 281 -23.69 17.03 -9.85
C ASN A 281 -23.34 16.01 -8.75
N ILE A 282 -22.06 15.88 -8.38
CA ILE A 282 -21.60 15.09 -7.24
C ILE A 282 -21.30 16.06 -6.09
N GLU A 283 -22.24 16.20 -5.17
CA GLU A 283 -22.19 17.25 -4.15
C GLU A 283 -21.86 16.67 -2.77
N ILE A 284 -20.98 17.34 -2.02
CA ILE A 284 -20.74 17.07 -0.59
C ILE A 284 -21.28 18.28 0.17
N LEU A 285 -22.47 18.09 0.74
CA LEU A 285 -23.29 19.12 1.35
C LEU A 285 -22.96 19.31 2.83
N THR A 286 -23.16 20.54 3.29
CA THR A 286 -23.28 20.90 4.70
C THR A 286 -24.74 20.84 5.14
N TRP A 287 -24.99 20.92 6.45
CA TRP A 287 -26.35 20.81 7.00
C TRP A 287 -27.30 21.89 6.49
N ASP A 288 -26.81 23.12 6.38
CA ASP A 288 -27.55 24.30 5.91
C ASP A 288 -27.92 24.26 4.41
N GLN A 289 -27.29 23.35 3.65
CA GLN A 289 -27.57 23.14 2.22
C GLN A 289 -28.65 22.10 1.97
N LEU A 290 -29.18 21.45 3.03
CA LEU A 290 -30.25 20.46 2.90
C LEU A 290 -31.61 21.14 2.78
N GLU A 291 -32.45 20.61 1.90
CA GLU A 291 -33.86 20.97 1.87
C GLU A 291 -34.57 20.52 3.16
N PRO A 292 -35.62 21.21 3.64
CA PRO A 292 -36.29 20.86 4.89
C PRO A 292 -36.74 19.39 5.00
N GLU A 293 -37.27 18.83 3.90
CA GLU A 293 -37.68 17.41 3.84
C GLU A 293 -36.48 16.45 3.91
N GLN A 294 -35.33 16.84 3.36
CA GLN A 294 -34.09 16.05 3.42
C GLN A 294 -33.52 16.07 4.84
N ALA A 295 -33.46 17.26 5.46
CA ALA A 295 -33.04 17.44 6.84
C ALA A 295 -33.88 16.58 7.79
N GLU A 296 -35.21 16.58 7.66
CA GLU A 296 -36.09 15.75 8.50
C GLU A 296 -35.79 14.25 8.35
N LYS A 297 -35.60 13.77 7.11
CA LYS A 297 -35.25 12.36 6.85
C LYS A 297 -33.88 12.00 7.41
N ILE A 298 -32.91 12.89 7.33
CA ILE A 298 -31.58 12.68 7.90
C ILE A 298 -31.63 12.72 9.44
N THR A 299 -32.43 13.60 10.05
CA THR A 299 -32.69 13.59 11.50
C THR A 299 -33.32 12.27 11.95
N ARG A 300 -34.27 11.73 11.18
CA ARG A 300 -34.85 10.40 11.43
C ARG A 300 -33.79 9.30 11.32
N TYR A 301 -32.96 9.35 10.27
CA TYR A 301 -31.84 8.42 10.10
C TYR A 301 -30.86 8.51 11.28
N PHE A 302 -30.54 9.73 11.74
CA PHE A 302 -29.72 9.93 12.93
C PHE A 302 -30.33 9.23 14.14
N ARG A 303 -31.60 9.49 14.47
CA ARG A 303 -32.27 8.91 15.65
C ARG A 303 -32.31 7.38 15.65
N HIS A 304 -32.56 6.75 14.49
CA HIS A 304 -32.76 5.30 14.43
C HIS A 304 -31.50 4.49 14.09
N GLN A 305 -30.52 5.08 13.41
CA GLN A 305 -29.35 4.35 12.88
C GLN A 305 -28.03 4.85 13.47
N ILE A 306 -27.87 6.17 13.65
CA ILE A 306 -26.60 6.74 14.12
C ILE A 306 -26.58 6.81 15.66
N PHE A 307 -27.56 7.47 16.27
CA PHE A 307 -27.64 7.70 17.71
C PHE A 307 -27.48 6.41 18.55
N PRO A 308 -28.10 5.26 18.21
CA PRO A 308 -27.97 4.04 19.01
C PRO A 308 -26.56 3.46 19.08
N VAL A 309 -25.68 3.82 18.13
CA VAL A 309 -24.28 3.36 18.10
C VAL A 309 -23.30 4.40 18.63
N LEU A 310 -23.77 5.59 19.00
CA LEU A 310 -22.94 6.62 19.61
C LEU A 310 -22.85 6.41 21.12
N THR A 311 -21.67 6.70 21.66
CA THR A 311 -21.46 6.74 23.11
C THR A 311 -20.62 7.98 23.42
N PRO A 312 -21.23 9.06 23.94
CA PRO A 312 -20.49 10.23 24.35
C PRO A 312 -19.66 9.90 25.59
N LEU A 313 -18.40 10.33 25.61
CA LEU A 313 -17.50 10.14 26.75
C LEU A 313 -17.14 11.51 27.32
N ALA A 314 -17.77 11.88 28.44
CA ALA A 314 -17.39 13.05 29.22
C ALA A 314 -16.09 12.80 29.98
N VAL A 315 -15.28 13.84 30.16
CA VAL A 315 -14.00 13.77 30.88
C VAL A 315 -14.08 14.57 32.18
N ASP A 316 -13.82 13.89 33.29
CA ASP A 316 -13.84 14.42 34.66
C ASP A 316 -12.88 13.59 35.57
N PRO A 317 -12.67 13.92 36.87
CA PRO A 317 -11.74 13.17 37.71
C PRO A 317 -12.12 11.71 37.95
N SER A 318 -13.41 11.38 37.85
CA SER A 318 -13.92 10.01 37.93
C SER A 318 -13.85 9.31 36.57
N HIS A 319 -13.86 10.07 35.46
CA HIS A 319 -13.76 9.59 34.09
C HIS A 319 -12.56 10.25 33.37
N PRO A 320 -11.34 9.70 33.51
CA PRO A 320 -10.16 10.28 32.89
C PRO A 320 -10.29 10.29 31.36
N PHE A 321 -9.46 11.12 30.71
CA PHE A 321 -9.47 11.26 29.25
C PHE A 321 -9.43 9.89 28.56
N PRO A 322 -10.41 9.57 27.69
CA PRO A 322 -10.59 8.23 27.19
C PRO A 322 -9.48 7.85 26.21
N TYR A 323 -9.26 6.56 26.06
CA TYR A 323 -8.44 6.05 24.98
C TYR A 323 -9.07 6.40 23.61
N ILE A 324 -8.29 7.06 22.75
CA ILE A 324 -8.69 7.40 21.38
C ILE A 324 -8.13 6.37 20.41
N SER A 325 -8.98 5.66 19.67
CA SER A 325 -8.54 4.68 18.68
C SER A 325 -7.73 5.34 17.55
N GLY A 326 -6.67 4.67 17.09
CA GLY A 326 -5.91 5.11 15.91
C GLY A 326 -6.80 5.28 14.68
N LEU A 327 -6.49 6.31 13.87
CA LEU A 327 -7.18 6.70 12.63
C LEU A 327 -8.68 7.02 12.79
N SER A 328 -9.24 6.97 14.00
CA SER A 328 -10.64 7.31 14.23
C SER A 328 -10.84 8.82 14.16
N LEU A 329 -11.91 9.24 13.48
CA LEU A 329 -12.41 10.60 13.51
C LEU A 329 -13.26 10.80 14.76
N ASN A 330 -13.12 11.95 15.42
CA ASN A 330 -13.77 12.26 16.68
C ASN A 330 -14.21 13.73 16.70
N LEU A 331 -15.28 14.01 17.45
CA LEU A 331 -15.63 15.37 17.84
C LEU A 331 -15.14 15.62 19.27
N ALA A 332 -14.38 16.70 19.44
CA ALA A 332 -14.13 17.32 20.73
C ALA A 332 -15.25 18.32 20.98
N VAL A 333 -16.01 18.16 22.07
CA VAL A 333 -17.17 18.99 22.39
C VAL A 333 -16.93 19.67 23.74
N LEU A 334 -16.98 20.99 23.76
CA LEU A 334 -16.96 21.77 25.00
C LEU A 334 -18.39 22.07 25.40
N LEU A 335 -18.75 21.64 26.60
CA LEU A 335 -20.08 21.77 27.18
C LEU A 335 -20.02 22.71 28.37
N ARG A 336 -21.11 23.41 28.64
CA ARG A 336 -21.30 24.15 29.90
C ARG A 336 -22.57 23.66 30.58
N ASN A 337 -22.47 23.37 31.87
CA ASN A 337 -23.64 23.12 32.67
C ASN A 337 -24.34 24.46 32.97
N PRO A 338 -25.59 24.69 32.51
CA PRO A 338 -26.26 25.98 32.69
C PRO A 338 -26.62 26.30 34.15
N ARG A 339 -26.66 25.29 35.04
CA ARG A 339 -26.96 25.46 36.47
C ARG A 339 -25.72 25.84 37.28
N SER A 340 -24.60 25.16 37.04
CA SER A 340 -23.35 25.37 37.79
C SER A 340 -22.39 26.36 37.12
N GLY A 341 -22.58 26.63 35.83
CA GLY A 341 -21.68 27.45 35.00
C GLY A 341 -20.36 26.76 34.65
N LYS A 342 -20.17 25.50 35.06
CA LYS A 342 -18.94 24.74 34.83
C LYS A 342 -18.83 24.26 33.41
N GLU A 343 -17.61 24.24 32.90
CA GLU A 343 -17.29 23.71 31.58
C GLU A 343 -16.75 22.28 31.66
N HIS A 344 -17.15 21.46 30.69
CA HIS A 344 -16.78 20.06 30.59
C HIS A 344 -16.36 19.72 29.17
N PHE A 345 -15.36 18.87 29.06
CA PHE A 345 -14.96 18.29 27.79
C PHE A 345 -15.67 16.95 27.59
N ALA A 346 -16.25 16.76 26.41
CA ALA A 346 -16.77 15.48 25.98
C ALA A 346 -16.22 15.09 24.61
N ARG A 347 -16.06 13.79 24.41
CA ARG A 347 -15.62 13.20 23.14
C ARG A 347 -16.73 12.37 22.56
N VAL A 348 -17.01 12.57 21.28
CA VAL A 348 -17.91 11.71 20.48
C VAL A 348 -17.11 11.05 19.37
N LYS A 349 -17.10 9.71 19.34
CA LYS A 349 -16.43 8.95 18.26
C LYS A 349 -17.33 8.91 17.04
N VAL A 350 -16.79 9.19 15.85
CA VAL A 350 -17.49 8.91 14.60
C VAL A 350 -17.44 7.39 14.34
N PRO A 351 -18.59 6.70 14.19
CA PRO A 351 -18.63 5.25 14.05
C PRO A 351 -18.15 4.82 12.67
N GLN A 352 -17.18 3.88 12.64
CA GLN A 352 -16.66 3.29 11.39
C GLN A 352 -17.55 2.16 10.85
N SER A 353 -18.54 1.71 11.61
CA SER A 353 -19.50 0.68 11.21
C SER A 353 -20.58 1.19 10.25
N LEU A 354 -20.66 2.50 10.05
CA LEU A 354 -21.60 3.17 9.16
C LEU A 354 -20.84 3.87 8.02
N PRO A 355 -21.45 4.04 6.83
CA PRO A 355 -20.85 4.81 5.74
C PRO A 355 -20.52 6.23 6.21
N ARG A 356 -19.34 6.74 5.85
CA ARG A 356 -18.96 8.09 6.24
C ARG A 356 -19.68 9.14 5.39
N LEU A 357 -19.90 8.86 4.10
CA LEU A 357 -20.68 9.71 3.21
C LEU A 357 -22.13 9.19 3.13
N ILE A 358 -23.04 9.83 3.86
CA ILE A 358 -24.46 9.47 3.84
C ILE A 358 -25.10 10.08 2.60
N THR A 359 -25.69 9.26 1.75
CA THR A 359 -26.43 9.75 0.57
C THR A 359 -27.65 10.55 1.00
N VAL A 360 -27.81 11.74 0.42
CA VAL A 360 -28.93 12.64 0.71
C VAL A 360 -30.22 12.04 0.10
N PRO A 361 -31.30 11.89 0.88
CA PRO A 361 -32.54 11.27 0.40
C PRO A 361 -33.12 11.96 -0.84
N GLY A 362 -33.43 11.18 -1.88
CA GLY A 362 -33.94 11.68 -3.16
C GLY A 362 -32.86 12.22 -4.11
N ARG A 363 -31.59 12.15 -3.70
CA ARG A 363 -30.41 12.48 -4.50
C ARG A 363 -29.49 11.27 -4.65
N GLU A 364 -30.04 10.06 -4.65
CA GLU A 364 -29.29 8.83 -4.88
C GLU A 364 -28.88 8.72 -6.36
N LEU A 365 -27.71 8.12 -6.62
CA LEU A 365 -27.24 7.90 -7.97
C LEU A 365 -28.22 7.00 -8.75
N ASN A 366 -28.84 7.55 -9.81
CA ASN A 366 -29.80 6.82 -10.61
C ASN A 366 -29.11 6.01 -11.73
N PRO A 367 -29.23 4.67 -11.77
CA PRO A 367 -28.59 3.86 -12.81
C PRO A 367 -29.06 4.20 -14.24
N LYS A 368 -30.26 4.73 -14.41
CA LYS A 368 -30.83 5.14 -15.71
C LYS A 368 -30.44 6.56 -16.11
N ASN A 369 -30.07 7.40 -15.16
CA ASN A 369 -29.69 8.78 -15.39
C ASN A 369 -28.54 9.18 -14.47
N LYS A 370 -27.33 8.70 -14.78
CA LYS A 370 -26.13 8.99 -14.00
C LYS A 370 -25.77 10.49 -14.00
N GLN A 371 -26.20 11.24 -15.01
CA GLN A 371 -25.98 12.68 -15.12
C GLN A 371 -26.76 13.50 -14.09
N ALA A 372 -27.85 12.94 -13.53
CA ALA A 372 -28.54 13.57 -12.39
C ALA A 372 -27.65 13.69 -11.15
N GLY A 373 -26.55 12.92 -11.11
CA GLY A 373 -25.57 12.98 -10.05
C GLY A 373 -26.07 12.39 -8.75
N THR A 374 -25.42 12.79 -7.66
CA THR A 374 -25.71 12.33 -6.30
C THR A 374 -25.26 13.40 -5.30
N ALA A 375 -25.88 13.43 -4.12
CA ALA A 375 -25.43 14.30 -3.04
C ALA A 375 -25.17 13.49 -1.78
N PHE A 376 -24.15 13.89 -1.02
CA PHE A 376 -23.74 13.27 0.23
C PHE A 376 -23.65 14.30 1.33
N ILE A 377 -23.89 13.88 2.57
CA ILE A 377 -23.54 14.63 3.78
C ILE A 377 -22.59 13.76 4.63
N PRO A 378 -21.44 14.29 5.08
CA PRO A 378 -20.57 13.55 5.97
C PRO A 378 -21.27 13.24 7.31
N ILE A 379 -21.13 12.02 7.81
CA ILE A 379 -21.75 11.58 9.07
C ILE A 379 -21.33 12.45 10.25
N GLU A 380 -20.09 12.95 10.27
CA GLU A 380 -19.59 13.85 11.30
C GLU A 380 -20.37 15.17 11.38
N ILE A 381 -20.87 15.69 10.25
CA ILE A 381 -21.73 16.88 10.20
C ILE A 381 -23.12 16.56 10.75
N VAL A 382 -23.67 15.38 10.42
CA VAL A 382 -24.95 14.92 10.96
C VAL A 382 -24.88 14.75 12.48
N ILE A 383 -23.78 14.21 12.99
CA ILE A 383 -23.54 14.06 14.45
C ILE A 383 -23.41 15.42 15.11
N ALA A 384 -22.60 16.32 14.55
CA ALA A 384 -22.38 17.68 15.08
C ALA A 384 -23.70 18.46 15.24
N GLN A 385 -24.58 18.37 14.23
CA GLN A 385 -25.87 19.05 14.26
C GLN A 385 -26.79 18.59 15.40
N HIS A 386 -26.69 17.33 15.80
CA HIS A 386 -27.58 16.72 16.80
C HIS A 386 -26.87 16.42 18.12
N LEU A 387 -25.84 17.19 18.47
CA LEU A 387 -25.14 17.04 19.75
C LEU A 387 -26.07 17.27 20.95
N ASP A 388 -27.13 18.05 20.79
CA ASP A 388 -28.17 18.30 21.81
C ASP A 388 -28.89 17.01 22.24
N HIS A 389 -29.05 16.06 21.33
CA HIS A 389 -29.59 14.74 21.63
C HIS A 389 -28.64 13.90 22.51
N LEU A 390 -27.33 14.10 22.37
CA LEU A 390 -26.30 13.37 23.13
C LEU A 390 -26.02 13.99 24.50
N PHE A 391 -26.25 15.30 24.65
CA PHE A 391 -25.98 16.07 25.85
C PHE A 391 -27.21 16.87 26.31
N PRO A 392 -28.32 16.20 26.64
CA PRO A 392 -29.53 16.87 27.09
C PRO A 392 -29.25 17.69 28.36
N GLY A 393 -29.75 18.93 28.40
CA GLY A 393 -29.59 19.83 29.55
C GLY A 393 -28.25 20.57 29.64
N MET A 394 -27.33 20.36 28.68
CA MET A 394 -26.04 21.05 28.61
C MET A 394 -26.04 22.10 27.49
N ASP A 395 -25.37 23.23 27.72
CA ASP A 395 -25.06 24.17 26.65
C ASP A 395 -23.86 23.66 25.85
N ILE A 396 -24.00 23.49 24.54
CA ILE A 396 -22.86 23.20 23.66
C ILE A 396 -22.19 24.53 23.30
N LEU A 397 -20.96 24.72 23.76
CA LEU A 397 -20.19 25.95 23.52
C LEU A 397 -19.49 25.90 22.16
N GLU A 398 -18.77 24.82 21.91
CA GLU A 398 -18.03 24.58 20.67
C GLU A 398 -17.86 23.08 20.41
N HIS A 399 -17.67 22.73 19.15
CA HIS A 399 -17.26 21.39 18.75
C HIS A 399 -16.25 21.44 17.61
N HIS A 400 -15.25 20.56 17.62
CA HIS A 400 -14.23 20.49 16.58
C HIS A 400 -13.88 19.06 16.21
N LEU A 401 -13.59 18.83 14.94
CA LEU A 401 -13.10 17.53 14.50
C LEU A 401 -11.63 17.35 14.86
N PHE A 402 -11.29 16.13 15.30
CA PHE A 402 -9.91 15.71 15.46
C PHE A 402 -9.72 14.23 15.17
N ARG A 403 -8.51 13.88 14.74
CA ARG A 403 -8.12 12.51 14.40
C ARG A 403 -6.72 12.22 14.94
N VAL A 404 -6.55 11.04 15.53
CA VAL A 404 -5.29 10.63 16.15
C VAL A 404 -4.70 9.46 15.38
N THR A 405 -3.44 9.59 14.96
CA THR A 405 -2.65 8.47 14.44
C THR A 405 -1.79 7.88 15.56
N ARG A 406 -1.73 6.56 15.65
CA ARG A 406 -0.98 5.83 16.70
C ARG A 406 0.04 4.86 16.11
N ASN A 407 1.05 4.52 16.89
CA ASN A 407 1.99 3.48 16.54
C ASN A 407 1.28 2.13 16.41
N GLU A 408 1.37 1.48 15.25
CA GLU A 408 0.80 0.16 15.00
C GLU A 408 1.84 -0.90 14.65
N ASN A 409 3.14 -0.60 14.82
CA ASN A 409 4.19 -1.53 14.50
C ASN A 409 4.25 -2.71 15.50
N LEU A 410 4.04 -3.93 15.00
CA LEU A 410 4.20 -5.19 15.74
C LEU A 410 5.68 -5.61 15.76
N GLU A 411 6.27 -5.68 16.95
CA GLU A 411 7.59 -6.27 17.19
C GLU A 411 7.40 -7.52 18.06
N VAL A 412 7.38 -8.69 17.42
CA VAL A 412 7.31 -9.99 18.12
C VAL A 412 8.72 -10.50 18.34
N GLU A 413 9.13 -10.62 19.60
CA GLU A 413 10.38 -11.30 19.97
C GLU A 413 10.24 -12.81 19.71
N GLU A 414 11.11 -13.35 18.86
CA GLU A 414 11.05 -14.75 18.39
C GLU A 414 11.70 -15.73 19.36
N ASP A 415 12.58 -15.25 20.25
CA ASP A 415 13.50 -16.09 21.03
C ASP A 415 12.81 -16.85 22.19
N ASP A 416 11.62 -16.40 22.63
CA ASP A 416 10.94 -16.92 23.83
C ASP A 416 9.61 -17.67 23.57
N ALA A 417 9.20 -17.86 22.30
CA ALA A 417 7.90 -18.47 21.97
C ALA A 417 8.02 -19.88 21.37
N GLU A 418 7.57 -20.91 22.10
CA GLU A 418 7.42 -22.28 21.58
C GLU A 418 6.41 -22.39 20.42
N ASN A 419 5.52 -21.40 20.24
CA ASN A 419 4.57 -21.32 19.13
C ASN A 419 4.41 -19.86 18.63
N LEU A 420 4.96 -19.58 17.45
CA LEU A 420 4.92 -18.25 16.81
C LEU A 420 3.48 -17.74 16.60
N LEU A 421 2.53 -18.62 16.28
CA LEU A 421 1.13 -18.24 16.04
C LEU A 421 0.50 -17.65 17.31
N THR A 422 0.69 -18.31 18.46
CA THR A 422 0.15 -17.86 19.75
C THR A 422 0.83 -16.58 20.25
N ALA A 423 2.12 -16.40 19.99
CA ALA A 423 2.83 -15.16 20.30
C ALA A 423 2.29 -13.98 19.48
N MET A 424 2.00 -14.20 18.19
CA MET A 424 1.40 -13.20 17.32
C MET A 424 0.00 -12.80 17.76
N GLU A 425 -0.85 -13.73 18.19
CA GLU A 425 -2.20 -13.43 18.72
C GLU A 425 -2.14 -12.49 19.92
N LYS A 426 -1.23 -12.75 20.88
CA LYS A 426 -1.06 -11.89 22.06
C LYS A 426 -0.57 -10.49 21.70
N GLU A 427 0.32 -10.38 20.72
CA GLU A 427 0.87 -9.08 20.31
C GLU A 427 -0.14 -8.27 19.49
N LEU A 428 -1.02 -8.92 18.73
CA LEU A 428 -2.16 -8.27 18.05
C LEU A 428 -3.12 -7.60 19.04
N GLU A 429 -3.34 -8.18 20.22
CA GLU A 429 -4.15 -7.55 21.26
C GLU A 429 -3.47 -6.30 21.86
N ARG A 430 -2.14 -6.36 22.06
CA ARG A 430 -1.33 -5.25 22.60
C ARG A 430 -1.20 -4.08 21.64
N ARG A 431 -1.15 -4.34 20.32
CA ARG A 431 -1.07 -3.34 19.25
C ARG A 431 -2.12 -2.24 19.38
N ARG A 432 -3.31 -2.58 19.89
CA ARG A 432 -4.41 -1.64 20.08
C ARG A 432 -4.05 -0.44 20.97
N PHE A 433 -2.97 -0.46 21.74
CA PHE A 433 -2.62 0.59 22.71
C PHE A 433 -1.32 1.36 22.40
N GLY A 434 -0.90 1.41 21.13
CA GLY A 434 0.28 2.17 20.72
C GLY A 434 0.22 3.66 21.08
N ALA A 435 1.39 4.28 21.29
CA ALA A 435 1.50 5.72 21.58
C ALA A 435 0.97 6.58 20.42
N SER A 436 0.41 7.75 20.73
CA SER A 436 0.01 8.77 19.76
C SER A 436 1.25 9.33 19.05
N VAL A 437 1.17 9.56 17.75
CA VAL A 437 2.29 10.06 16.93
C VAL A 437 1.93 11.23 16.00
N ARG A 438 0.63 11.45 15.75
CA ARG A 438 0.13 12.59 14.96
C ARG A 438 -1.27 12.95 15.44
N LEU A 439 -1.54 14.24 15.59
CA LEU A 439 -2.87 14.78 15.85
C LEU A 439 -3.26 15.70 14.69
N GLU A 440 -4.34 15.34 14.00
CA GLU A 440 -4.99 16.22 13.03
C GLU A 440 -6.18 16.89 13.71
N VAL A 441 -6.32 18.20 13.52
CA VAL A 441 -7.41 19.01 14.07
C VAL A 441 -7.93 19.94 12.98
N GLU A 442 -9.20 20.27 13.08
CA GLU A 442 -9.81 21.29 12.23
C GLU A 442 -9.19 22.66 12.50
N ASP A 443 -8.98 23.47 11.46
CA ASP A 443 -8.42 24.83 11.58
C ASP A 443 -9.30 25.81 12.38
N THR A 444 -10.58 25.46 12.58
CA THR A 444 -11.50 26.20 13.45
C THR A 444 -11.29 25.94 14.94
N ILE A 445 -10.40 25.00 15.32
CA ILE A 445 -10.21 24.57 16.71
C ILE A 445 -9.77 25.72 17.63
N SER A 446 -10.42 25.84 18.79
CA SER A 446 -9.97 26.79 19.81
C SER A 446 -8.58 26.44 20.33
N SER A 447 -7.79 27.47 20.64
CA SER A 447 -6.47 27.30 21.26
C SER A 447 -6.53 26.52 22.58
N PHE A 448 -7.67 26.62 23.28
CA PHE A 448 -7.92 25.89 24.50
C PHE A 448 -8.06 24.38 24.26
N VAL A 449 -9.00 23.97 23.40
CA VAL A 449 -9.24 22.56 23.09
C VAL A 449 -8.00 21.92 22.46
N ARG A 450 -7.29 22.64 21.60
CA ARG A 450 -6.00 22.17 21.04
C ARG A 450 -5.00 21.83 22.15
N ARG A 451 -4.71 22.77 23.07
CA ARG A 451 -3.76 22.53 24.17
C ARG A 451 -4.21 21.39 25.08
N TYR A 452 -5.53 21.28 25.32
CA TYR A 452 -6.10 20.20 26.10
C TYR A 452 -5.84 18.83 25.44
N LEU A 453 -6.11 18.70 24.14
CA LEU A 453 -5.86 17.46 23.38
C LEU A 453 -4.37 17.10 23.33
N VAL A 454 -3.49 18.06 23.05
CA VAL A 454 -2.03 17.84 23.00
C VAL A 454 -1.52 17.29 24.33
N ARG A 455 -1.92 17.92 25.45
CA ARG A 455 -1.54 17.46 26.79
C ARG A 455 -2.13 16.09 27.12
N ALA A 456 -3.40 15.87 26.83
CA ALA A 456 -4.10 14.62 27.13
C ALA A 456 -3.54 13.43 26.33
N LEU A 457 -3.10 13.67 25.09
CA LEU A 457 -2.53 12.65 24.19
C LEU A 457 -1.01 12.50 24.34
N ASN A 458 -0.37 13.31 25.19
CA ASN A 458 1.08 13.36 25.39
C ASN A 458 1.85 13.55 24.07
N LEU A 459 1.46 14.58 23.32
CA LEU A 459 2.07 15.00 22.06
C LEU A 459 2.83 16.31 22.24
N HIS A 460 3.68 16.65 21.28
CA HIS A 460 4.27 18.00 21.17
C HIS A 460 3.47 18.84 20.18
N ASP A 461 3.61 20.17 20.24
CA ASP A 461 2.92 21.08 19.32
C ASP A 461 3.32 20.84 17.85
N ASP A 462 4.55 20.37 17.61
CA ASP A 462 5.02 20.00 16.28
C ASP A 462 4.25 18.81 15.69
N ASP A 463 3.70 17.92 16.53
CA ASP A 463 2.94 16.73 16.14
C ASP A 463 1.48 17.05 15.74
N VAL A 464 1.08 18.34 15.82
CA VAL A 464 -0.26 18.84 15.50
C VAL A 464 -0.32 19.38 14.07
N PHE A 465 -1.35 18.95 13.34
CA PHE A 465 -1.64 19.31 11.96
C PHE A 465 -3.03 19.96 11.91
N GLU A 466 -3.06 21.28 11.74
CA GLU A 466 -4.29 22.07 11.56
C GLU A 466 -4.65 22.12 10.09
N LEU A 467 -5.86 21.67 9.75
CA LEU A 467 -6.32 21.52 8.37
C LEU A 467 -7.79 21.94 8.24
N PRO A 468 -8.21 22.49 7.10
CA PRO A 468 -9.62 22.77 6.86
C PRO A 468 -10.42 21.47 6.77
N ALA A 469 -11.67 21.48 7.27
CA ALA A 469 -12.56 20.33 7.16
C ALA A 469 -13.02 20.08 5.70
N PRO A 470 -13.26 18.82 5.30
CA PRO A 470 -13.23 17.62 6.13
C PRO A 470 -11.80 17.11 6.39
N LEU A 471 -11.54 16.72 7.64
CA LEU A 471 -10.35 15.94 7.99
C LEU A 471 -10.43 14.55 7.35
N ASP A 472 -9.30 13.85 7.20
CA ASP A 472 -9.27 12.49 6.67
C ASP A 472 -9.91 12.36 5.27
N LEU A 473 -9.14 12.65 4.22
CA LEU A 473 -9.64 12.53 2.85
C LEU A 473 -9.68 11.08 2.32
N THR A 474 -9.49 10.07 3.17
CA THR A 474 -9.68 8.66 2.76
C THR A 474 -11.15 8.33 2.44
N SER A 475 -12.10 9.16 2.90
CA SER A 475 -13.51 9.07 2.52
C SER A 475 -13.77 9.21 1.01
N LEU A 476 -12.84 9.82 0.26
CA LEU A 476 -12.97 9.94 -1.20
C LEU A 476 -12.88 8.58 -1.92
N ASN A 477 -12.44 7.51 -1.24
CA ASN A 477 -12.59 6.15 -1.76
C ASN A 477 -14.07 5.79 -2.00
N GLU A 478 -14.99 6.23 -1.13
CA GLU A 478 -16.43 6.00 -1.32
C GLU A 478 -16.96 6.71 -2.59
N LEU A 479 -16.39 7.86 -2.94
CA LEU A 479 -16.71 8.55 -4.20
C LEU A 479 -16.13 7.82 -5.42
N HIS A 480 -14.91 7.26 -5.29
CA HIS A 480 -14.34 6.43 -6.34
C HIS A 480 -15.16 5.17 -6.58
N ASP A 481 -15.95 4.67 -5.62
CA ASP A 481 -16.81 3.50 -5.85
C ASP A 481 -18.04 3.79 -6.72
N LEU A 482 -18.40 5.06 -6.94
CA LEU A 482 -19.57 5.45 -7.73
C LEU A 482 -19.48 4.94 -9.17
N ASP A 483 -20.55 4.30 -9.67
CA ASP A 483 -20.59 3.78 -11.04
C ASP A 483 -20.85 4.90 -12.06
N ILE A 484 -19.91 5.83 -12.22
CA ILE A 484 -19.91 6.92 -13.20
C ILE A 484 -18.69 6.75 -14.11
N PRO A 485 -18.77 5.88 -15.14
CA PRO A 485 -17.62 5.48 -15.96
C PRO A 485 -16.93 6.65 -16.68
N GLU A 486 -17.67 7.72 -16.98
CA GLU A 486 -17.15 8.90 -17.68
C GLU A 486 -16.11 9.66 -16.84
N LEU A 487 -16.15 9.51 -15.51
CA LEU A 487 -15.23 10.15 -14.57
C LEU A 487 -14.14 9.21 -14.05
N LYS A 488 -13.97 8.05 -14.69
CA LYS A 488 -13.00 7.01 -14.31
C LYS A 488 -12.11 6.62 -15.47
N TYR A 489 -11.02 5.92 -15.16
CA TYR A 489 -10.23 5.26 -16.18
C TYR A 489 -11.11 4.32 -17.02
N PRO A 490 -10.95 4.30 -18.35
CA PRO A 490 -11.63 3.34 -19.20
C PRO A 490 -11.37 1.91 -18.72
N ARG A 491 -12.42 1.10 -18.59
CA ARG A 491 -12.29 -0.30 -18.15
C ARG A 491 -11.31 -1.04 -19.06
N PHE A 492 -10.31 -1.67 -18.44
CA PHE A 492 -9.37 -2.55 -19.12
C PHE A 492 -9.70 -3.99 -18.72
N VAL A 493 -9.85 -4.86 -19.72
CA VAL A 493 -10.04 -6.29 -19.52
C VAL A 493 -8.71 -6.95 -19.84
N PRO A 494 -8.09 -7.66 -18.90
CA PRO A 494 -6.83 -8.35 -19.12
C PRO A 494 -7.00 -9.49 -20.11
N VAL A 495 -5.95 -9.81 -20.85
CA VAL A 495 -5.96 -10.87 -21.88
C VAL A 495 -5.26 -12.12 -21.37
N THR A 496 -5.50 -13.27 -21.97
CA THR A 496 -4.69 -14.47 -21.65
C THR A 496 -3.27 -14.28 -22.20
N ALA A 497 -2.27 -14.69 -21.41
CA ALA A 497 -0.86 -14.56 -21.81
C ALA A 497 -0.58 -15.33 -23.10
N ALA A 498 0.24 -14.76 -23.99
CA ALA A 498 0.45 -15.26 -25.35
C ALA A 498 0.91 -16.73 -25.41
N GLY A 499 1.73 -17.15 -24.45
CA GLY A 499 2.24 -18.51 -24.38
C GLY A 499 1.27 -19.54 -23.80
N LEU A 500 0.13 -19.14 -23.24
CA LEU A 500 -0.84 -20.06 -22.62
C LEU A 500 -1.98 -20.46 -23.54
N ALA A 501 -2.47 -19.53 -24.36
CA ALA A 501 -3.51 -19.83 -25.34
C ALA A 501 -3.39 -18.86 -26.52
N PRO A 502 -3.29 -19.35 -27.77
CA PRO A 502 -3.23 -18.50 -28.96
C PRO A 502 -4.57 -17.80 -29.28
N GLN A 503 -5.69 -18.28 -28.73
CA GLN A 503 -7.03 -17.70 -28.89
C GLN A 503 -7.81 -17.85 -27.57
N GLU A 504 -8.68 -16.89 -27.26
CA GLU A 504 -9.61 -17.02 -26.15
C GLU A 504 -10.62 -18.14 -26.46
N SER A 505 -10.66 -19.16 -25.60
CA SER A 505 -11.59 -20.27 -25.65
C SER A 505 -12.45 -20.29 -24.38
N SER A 506 -13.67 -20.82 -24.49
CA SER A 506 -14.53 -21.10 -23.35
C SER A 506 -14.02 -22.26 -22.49
N THR A 507 -13.12 -23.09 -23.00
CA THR A 507 -12.43 -24.14 -22.25
C THR A 507 -11.01 -23.70 -21.90
N PRO A 508 -10.57 -23.85 -20.64
CA PRO A 508 -9.18 -23.59 -20.26
C PRO A 508 -8.21 -24.43 -21.10
N GLY A 509 -7.13 -23.81 -21.57
CA GLY A 509 -6.04 -24.52 -22.26
C GLY A 509 -5.24 -25.41 -21.30
N ASP A 510 -4.59 -26.46 -21.80
CA ASP A 510 -3.69 -27.30 -20.99
C ASP A 510 -2.41 -26.52 -20.67
N ILE A 511 -2.35 -25.97 -19.46
CA ILE A 511 -1.24 -25.11 -19.03
C ILE A 511 0.07 -25.90 -18.94
N PHE A 512 0.01 -27.18 -18.59
CA PHE A 512 1.18 -28.05 -18.54
C PHE A 512 1.71 -28.34 -19.93
N ALA A 513 0.84 -28.44 -20.94
CA ALA A 513 1.27 -28.56 -22.34
C ALA A 513 2.00 -27.32 -22.82
N ALA A 514 1.44 -26.13 -22.57
CA ALA A 514 2.09 -24.86 -22.89
C ALA A 514 3.50 -24.76 -22.27
N MET A 515 3.60 -25.00 -20.95
CA MET A 515 4.88 -24.96 -20.23
C MET A 515 5.91 -26.00 -20.68
N ARG A 516 5.48 -27.11 -21.33
CA ARG A 516 6.39 -28.11 -21.91
C ARG A 516 6.98 -27.66 -23.24
N GLU A 517 6.23 -26.86 -23.98
CA GLU A 517 6.63 -26.38 -25.30
C GLU A 517 7.61 -25.22 -25.19
N HIS A 518 7.33 -24.27 -24.29
CA HIS A 518 8.17 -23.09 -24.07
C HIS A 518 7.95 -22.49 -22.68
N ASP A 519 8.90 -21.66 -22.24
CA ASP A 519 8.72 -20.80 -21.07
C ASP A 519 7.66 -19.73 -21.38
N VAL A 520 6.89 -19.31 -20.37
CA VAL A 520 5.87 -18.26 -20.54
C VAL A 520 6.12 -17.11 -19.57
N LEU A 521 6.31 -15.92 -20.13
CA LEU A 521 6.39 -14.67 -19.39
C LEU A 521 4.99 -14.09 -19.20
N LEU A 522 4.62 -13.83 -17.96
CA LEU A 522 3.39 -13.18 -17.55
C LEU A 522 3.71 -11.72 -17.18
N HIS A 523 2.83 -10.80 -17.58
CA HIS A 523 2.91 -9.39 -17.25
C HIS A 523 1.53 -8.88 -16.79
N HIS A 524 1.28 -8.97 -15.48
CA HIS A 524 0.07 -8.44 -14.85
C HIS A 524 0.17 -6.92 -14.71
N PRO A 525 -0.96 -6.18 -14.71
CA PRO A 525 -2.33 -6.65 -14.87
C PRO A 525 -2.75 -6.77 -16.34
N TYR A 526 -1.82 -6.65 -17.29
CA TYR A 526 -2.12 -6.72 -18.73
C TYR A 526 -2.53 -8.14 -19.14
N ASP A 527 -1.84 -9.13 -18.58
CA ASP A 527 -2.19 -10.54 -18.62
C ASP A 527 -3.10 -10.89 -17.44
N SER A 528 -4.09 -11.75 -17.68
CA SER A 528 -5.09 -12.16 -16.70
C SER A 528 -4.48 -13.13 -15.68
N PHE A 529 -4.51 -12.73 -14.41
CA PHE A 529 -4.12 -13.61 -13.29
C PHE A 529 -5.01 -14.87 -13.21
N SER A 530 -6.31 -14.71 -13.54
CA SER A 530 -7.28 -15.80 -13.48
C SER A 530 -7.00 -16.90 -14.52
N THR A 531 -6.62 -16.56 -15.74
CA THR A 531 -6.33 -17.53 -16.82
C THR A 531 -4.86 -17.95 -16.88
N SER A 532 -4.05 -17.55 -15.90
CA SER A 532 -2.63 -17.89 -15.81
C SER A 532 -2.29 -18.58 -14.50
N VAL A 533 -1.89 -17.83 -13.48
CA VAL A 533 -1.40 -18.37 -12.20
C VAL A 533 -2.51 -19.08 -11.41
N GLN A 534 -3.71 -18.50 -11.36
CA GLN A 534 -4.85 -19.15 -10.70
C GLN A 534 -5.24 -20.44 -11.42
N GLU A 535 -5.28 -20.41 -12.76
CA GLU A 535 -5.54 -21.60 -13.58
C GLU A 535 -4.47 -22.68 -13.37
N PHE A 536 -3.20 -22.29 -13.23
CA PHE A 536 -2.11 -23.22 -12.95
C PHE A 536 -2.35 -24.01 -11.65
N VAL A 537 -2.71 -23.30 -10.57
CA VAL A 537 -3.01 -23.94 -9.28
C VAL A 537 -4.26 -24.81 -9.39
N SER A 538 -5.30 -24.32 -10.06
CA SER A 538 -6.58 -25.03 -10.21
C SER A 538 -6.42 -26.33 -11.01
N GLN A 539 -5.72 -26.30 -12.15
CA GLN A 539 -5.43 -27.52 -12.92
C GLN A 539 -4.52 -28.47 -12.15
N ALA A 540 -3.54 -27.95 -11.39
CA ALA A 540 -2.69 -28.79 -10.55
C ALA A 540 -3.47 -29.49 -9.42
N ALA A 541 -4.45 -28.80 -8.83
CA ALA A 541 -5.33 -29.35 -7.82
C ALA A 541 -6.27 -30.43 -8.39
N ALA A 542 -6.78 -30.25 -9.61
CA ALA A 542 -7.70 -31.20 -10.24
C ALA A 542 -7.01 -32.42 -10.88
N ASP A 543 -5.78 -32.28 -11.39
CA ASP A 543 -5.13 -33.33 -12.18
C ASP A 543 -4.70 -34.54 -11.32
N PRO A 544 -5.19 -35.77 -11.60
CA PRO A 544 -4.81 -36.97 -10.86
C PRO A 544 -3.33 -37.38 -11.04
N LYS A 545 -2.63 -36.86 -12.06
CA LYS A 545 -1.20 -37.10 -12.27
C LYS A 545 -0.31 -36.19 -11.41
N VAL A 546 -0.86 -35.16 -10.79
CA VAL A 546 -0.10 -34.31 -9.88
C VAL A 546 0.06 -35.00 -8.54
N LEU A 547 1.30 -35.11 -8.08
CA LEU A 547 1.67 -35.79 -6.85
C LEU A 547 1.90 -34.82 -5.69
N ALA A 548 2.43 -33.62 -5.99
CA ALA A 548 2.75 -32.64 -4.97
C ALA A 548 2.64 -31.19 -5.48
N ILE A 549 2.27 -30.29 -4.58
CA ILE A 549 2.22 -28.84 -4.78
C ILE A 549 2.97 -28.17 -3.63
N LYS A 550 3.93 -27.29 -3.93
CA LYS A 550 4.61 -26.44 -2.94
C LYS A 550 4.44 -24.99 -3.32
N GLN A 551 3.97 -24.15 -2.39
CA GLN A 551 3.71 -22.74 -2.68
C GLN A 551 4.09 -21.84 -1.51
N THR A 552 4.59 -20.64 -1.80
CA THR A 552 4.74 -19.56 -0.82
C THR A 552 3.51 -18.67 -0.82
N LEU A 553 3.03 -18.30 0.36
CA LEU A 553 1.85 -17.49 0.62
C LEU A 553 2.22 -16.35 1.57
N TYR A 554 2.38 -15.15 1.01
CA TYR A 554 2.75 -13.94 1.76
C TYR A 554 1.52 -13.13 2.21
N ARG A 555 0.56 -12.94 1.31
CA ARG A 555 -0.70 -12.19 1.52
C ARG A 555 -1.82 -12.83 0.70
N THR A 556 -2.96 -13.09 1.33
CA THR A 556 -4.17 -13.61 0.65
C THR A 556 -5.43 -13.03 1.28
N SER A 557 -6.51 -12.93 0.49
CA SER A 557 -7.84 -12.56 1.01
C SER A 557 -8.48 -13.71 1.79
N GLY A 558 -9.46 -13.39 2.65
CA GLY A 558 -10.27 -14.38 3.38
C GLY A 558 -10.98 -15.40 2.48
N ASP A 559 -11.36 -14.97 1.27
CA ASP A 559 -11.89 -15.80 0.18
C ASP A 559 -10.85 -15.86 -0.95
N SER A 560 -9.90 -16.78 -0.88
CA SER A 560 -8.82 -16.91 -1.87
C SER A 560 -8.99 -18.20 -2.67
N PRO A 561 -9.31 -18.13 -3.98
CA PRO A 561 -9.44 -19.31 -4.84
C PRO A 561 -8.19 -20.19 -4.86
N ILE A 562 -7.02 -19.61 -4.59
CA ILE A 562 -5.75 -20.35 -4.48
C ILE A 562 -5.72 -21.18 -3.21
N VAL A 563 -6.19 -20.64 -2.07
CA VAL A 563 -6.27 -21.39 -0.82
C VAL A 563 -7.26 -22.55 -0.96
N ASP A 564 -8.42 -22.29 -1.59
CA ASP A 564 -9.43 -23.32 -1.85
C ASP A 564 -8.87 -24.45 -2.73
N ALA A 565 -8.19 -24.11 -3.83
CA ALA A 565 -7.56 -25.11 -4.69
C ALA A 565 -6.45 -25.93 -3.98
N LEU A 566 -5.69 -25.32 -3.06
CA LEU A 566 -4.70 -26.05 -2.26
C LEU A 566 -5.37 -27.01 -1.25
N ILE A 567 -6.51 -26.62 -0.68
CA ILE A 567 -7.34 -27.49 0.18
C ILE A 567 -7.85 -28.69 -0.63
N GLU A 568 -8.48 -28.44 -1.79
CA GLU A 568 -8.99 -29.49 -2.68
C GLU A 568 -7.88 -30.46 -3.11
N ALA A 569 -6.68 -29.95 -3.39
CA ALA A 569 -5.52 -30.76 -3.72
C ALA A 569 -5.12 -31.72 -2.58
N ALA A 570 -5.11 -31.22 -1.34
CA ALA A 570 -4.77 -32.01 -0.16
C ALA A 570 -5.84 -33.07 0.15
N GLU A 571 -7.13 -32.69 0.05
CA GLU A 571 -8.26 -33.62 0.20
C GLU A 571 -8.26 -34.73 -0.87
N ALA A 572 -7.78 -34.40 -2.08
CA ALA A 572 -7.56 -35.38 -3.15
C ALA A 572 -6.31 -36.27 -2.94
N GLY A 573 -5.62 -36.15 -1.80
CA GLY A 573 -4.47 -36.98 -1.42
C GLY A 573 -3.12 -36.55 -1.99
N LYS A 574 -3.02 -35.34 -2.58
CA LYS A 574 -1.75 -34.79 -3.07
C LYS A 574 -0.91 -34.27 -1.89
N GLN A 575 0.41 -34.32 -2.01
CA GLN A 575 1.28 -33.70 -1.00
C GLN A 575 1.32 -32.19 -1.18
N VAL A 576 0.64 -31.45 -0.31
CA VAL A 576 0.60 -29.98 -0.38
C VAL A 576 1.45 -29.37 0.73
N VAL A 577 2.38 -28.48 0.37
CA VAL A 577 3.18 -27.68 1.30
C VAL A 577 2.91 -26.21 1.05
N ALA A 578 2.50 -25.50 2.10
CA ALA A 578 2.27 -24.06 2.05
C ALA A 578 3.20 -23.34 3.03
N ILE A 579 4.04 -22.45 2.51
CA ILE A 579 4.88 -21.59 3.35
C ILE A 579 4.14 -20.29 3.62
N VAL A 580 3.84 -20.00 4.87
CA VAL A 580 2.96 -18.93 5.29
C VAL A 580 3.72 -17.86 6.05
N GLU A 581 3.74 -16.65 5.53
CA GLU A 581 4.30 -15.50 6.25
C GLU A 581 3.22 -14.87 7.14
N ILE A 582 3.15 -15.27 8.41
CA ILE A 582 2.14 -14.71 9.32
C ILE A 582 2.45 -13.24 9.65
N LYS A 583 3.72 -12.79 9.63
CA LYS A 583 4.11 -11.40 9.96
C LYS A 583 3.96 -10.43 8.78
N ALA A 584 3.09 -10.74 7.81
CA ALA A 584 2.75 -9.84 6.73
C ALA A 584 1.91 -8.69 7.28
N ARG A 585 2.41 -7.46 7.08
CA ARG A 585 1.83 -6.25 7.68
C ARG A 585 0.39 -6.03 7.24
N PHE A 586 -0.49 -5.81 8.23
CA PHE A 586 -1.93 -5.55 8.11
C PHE A 586 -2.76 -6.74 7.61
N ASP A 587 -2.12 -7.89 7.36
CA ASP A 587 -2.77 -9.13 6.91
C ASP A 587 -2.68 -10.22 7.98
N GLU A 588 -2.17 -9.90 9.18
CA GLU A 588 -1.81 -10.90 10.20
C GLU A 588 -3.02 -11.75 10.63
N GLU A 589 -4.17 -11.13 10.89
CA GLU A 589 -5.39 -11.83 11.33
C GLU A 589 -5.94 -12.78 10.25
N ASN A 590 -5.97 -12.32 9.00
CA ASN A 590 -6.33 -13.16 7.86
C ASN A 590 -5.35 -14.33 7.72
N ASN A 591 -4.04 -14.06 7.83
CA ASN A 591 -2.98 -15.06 7.75
C ASN A 591 -3.08 -16.16 8.80
N ILE A 592 -3.44 -15.81 10.03
CA ILE A 592 -3.70 -16.79 11.10
C ILE A 592 -4.93 -17.65 10.76
N SER A 593 -6.01 -17.03 10.27
CA SER A 593 -7.27 -17.74 9.98
C SER A 593 -7.12 -18.80 8.89
N TRP A 594 -6.51 -18.47 7.74
CA TRP A 594 -6.36 -19.43 6.66
C TRP A 594 -5.24 -20.44 6.89
N ALA A 595 -4.18 -20.11 7.63
CA ALA A 595 -3.19 -21.11 8.05
C ALA A 595 -3.88 -22.27 8.79
N ARG A 596 -4.80 -21.97 9.70
CA ARG A 596 -5.62 -22.99 10.39
C ARG A 596 -6.53 -23.76 9.44
N LYS A 597 -7.12 -23.11 8.42
CA LYS A 597 -7.94 -23.79 7.40
C LYS A 597 -7.12 -24.82 6.62
N LEU A 598 -5.92 -24.43 6.16
CA LEU A 598 -5.01 -25.30 5.43
C LEU A 598 -4.56 -26.50 6.28
N GLU A 599 -4.15 -26.27 7.54
CA GLU A 599 -3.72 -27.34 8.45
C GLU A 599 -4.84 -28.39 8.65
N ARG A 600 -6.08 -27.94 8.84
CA ARG A 600 -7.24 -28.84 9.00
C ARG A 600 -7.52 -29.69 7.76
N ALA A 601 -7.23 -29.17 6.56
CA ALA A 601 -7.37 -29.87 5.30
C ALA A 601 -6.21 -30.86 4.99
N GLY A 602 -5.20 -30.96 5.87
CA GLY A 602 -4.05 -31.84 5.68
C GLY A 602 -2.89 -31.22 4.88
N VAL A 603 -2.93 -29.92 4.63
CA VAL A 603 -1.80 -29.18 4.03
C VAL A 603 -0.68 -29.05 5.06
N HIS A 604 0.56 -29.31 4.65
CA HIS A 604 1.74 -29.10 5.50
C HIS A 604 2.11 -27.61 5.52
N VAL A 605 1.63 -26.90 6.52
CA VAL A 605 1.88 -25.47 6.73
C VAL A 605 3.24 -25.27 7.42
N VAL A 606 4.06 -24.39 6.85
CA VAL A 606 5.40 -24.03 7.37
C VAL A 606 5.49 -22.51 7.54
N TYR A 607 5.92 -22.04 8.70
CA TYR A 607 5.95 -20.60 9.03
C TYR A 607 7.25 -19.88 8.66
N GLY A 608 7.92 -20.33 7.59
CA GLY A 608 9.21 -19.77 7.14
C GLY A 608 10.39 -20.12 8.05
N MET A 609 11.53 -19.45 7.84
CA MET A 609 12.73 -19.62 8.67
C MET A 609 12.75 -18.61 9.83
N VAL A 610 13.20 -19.06 11.01
CA VAL A 610 13.39 -18.18 12.18
C VAL A 610 14.33 -17.01 11.81
N GLY A 611 13.94 -15.80 12.21
CA GLY A 611 14.64 -14.55 11.99
C GLY A 611 14.50 -13.96 10.59
N LEU A 612 13.85 -14.66 9.65
CA LEU A 612 13.76 -14.24 8.25
C LEU A 612 12.31 -14.25 7.75
N LYS A 613 11.89 -13.15 7.12
CA LYS A 613 10.58 -13.11 6.46
C LYS A 613 10.63 -13.75 5.08
N THR A 614 9.68 -14.63 4.76
CA THR A 614 9.61 -15.24 3.43
C THR A 614 8.84 -14.32 2.48
N HIS A 615 9.53 -13.73 1.50
CA HIS A 615 8.93 -12.77 0.58
C HIS A 615 9.05 -13.17 -0.90
N CYS A 616 9.73 -14.27 -1.22
CA CYS A 616 9.71 -14.85 -2.56
C CYS A 616 8.31 -15.40 -2.92
N LYS A 617 7.93 -15.32 -4.20
CA LYS A 617 6.65 -15.82 -4.72
C LYS A 617 6.89 -16.96 -5.67
N LEU A 618 6.76 -18.16 -5.12
CA LEU A 618 7.19 -19.40 -5.75
C LEU A 618 6.06 -20.41 -5.70
N LEU A 619 5.89 -21.14 -6.79
CA LEU A 619 4.98 -22.28 -6.87
C LEU A 619 5.69 -23.38 -7.65
N LEU A 620 5.63 -24.60 -7.12
CA LEU A 620 6.26 -25.79 -7.68
C LEU A 620 5.23 -26.92 -7.67
N VAL A 621 4.94 -27.47 -8.84
CA VAL A 621 4.03 -28.60 -9.04
C VAL A 621 4.83 -29.80 -9.55
N VAL A 622 4.70 -30.95 -8.88
CA VAL A 622 5.34 -32.21 -9.27
C VAL A 622 4.28 -33.10 -9.91
N ARG A 623 4.47 -33.44 -11.19
CA ARG A 623 3.52 -34.20 -12.00
C ARG A 623 4.16 -35.45 -12.59
N GLN A 624 3.43 -36.56 -12.57
CA GLN A 624 3.80 -37.80 -13.23
C GLN A 624 3.50 -37.71 -14.72
N GLU A 625 4.56 -37.62 -15.53
CA GLU A 625 4.50 -37.67 -16.99
C GLU A 625 4.86 -39.07 -17.51
N SER A 626 4.70 -39.28 -18.82
CA SER A 626 5.06 -40.54 -19.48
C SER A 626 6.56 -40.84 -19.44
N ASP A 627 7.41 -39.82 -19.39
CA ASP A 627 8.87 -39.90 -19.32
C ASP A 627 9.43 -39.84 -17.88
N GLY A 628 8.56 -39.76 -16.87
CA GLY A 628 8.94 -39.73 -15.46
C GLY A 628 8.34 -38.54 -14.70
N LEU A 629 8.95 -38.18 -13.56
CA LEU A 629 8.51 -37.03 -12.79
C LEU A 629 9.01 -35.74 -13.42
N ARG A 630 8.08 -34.82 -13.71
CA ARG A 630 8.37 -33.46 -14.17
C ARG A 630 7.95 -32.45 -13.11
N ARG A 631 8.68 -31.35 -13.07
CA ARG A 631 8.47 -30.23 -12.14
C ARG A 631 8.11 -28.99 -12.95
N TYR A 632 6.99 -28.38 -12.59
CA TYR A 632 6.46 -27.16 -13.20
C TYR A 632 6.55 -26.03 -12.19
N CYS A 633 7.10 -24.90 -12.61
CA CYS A 633 7.52 -23.83 -11.71
C CYS A 633 6.86 -22.52 -12.10
N HIS A 634 6.53 -21.71 -11.10
CA HIS A 634 6.24 -20.30 -11.24
C HIS A 634 7.17 -19.50 -10.31
N VAL A 635 7.78 -18.44 -10.84
CA VAL A 635 8.55 -17.45 -10.09
C VAL A 635 8.01 -16.05 -10.40
N GLY A 636 7.44 -15.38 -9.40
CA GLY A 636 6.79 -14.08 -9.56
C GLY A 636 7.48 -12.93 -8.82
N THR A 637 7.29 -11.71 -9.31
CA THR A 637 7.61 -10.47 -8.59
C THR A 637 6.51 -10.10 -7.57
N GLY A 638 5.26 -10.47 -7.89
CA GLY A 638 4.03 -10.13 -7.17
C GLY A 638 3.45 -11.25 -6.31
N ASN A 639 2.53 -10.88 -5.41
CA ASN A 639 1.82 -11.83 -4.53
C ASN A 639 0.73 -12.61 -5.28
N TYR A 640 0.37 -13.78 -4.73
CA TYR A 640 -0.74 -14.62 -5.17
C TYR A 640 -2.11 -14.09 -4.70
N HIS A 641 -2.42 -12.83 -4.98
CA HIS A 641 -3.64 -12.18 -4.51
C HIS A 641 -4.44 -11.56 -5.69
N PRO A 642 -5.63 -12.10 -6.04
CA PRO A 642 -6.38 -11.66 -7.23
C PRO A 642 -6.74 -10.17 -7.24
N LYS A 643 -7.12 -9.59 -6.09
CA LYS A 643 -7.43 -8.14 -6.00
C LYS A 643 -6.21 -7.27 -6.34
N THR A 644 -5.04 -7.54 -5.73
CA THR A 644 -3.83 -6.75 -6.01
C THR A 644 -3.33 -6.97 -7.43
N ALA A 645 -3.46 -8.19 -7.98
CA ALA A 645 -3.06 -8.50 -9.36
C ALA A 645 -3.82 -7.68 -10.43
N ARG A 646 -4.89 -6.96 -10.07
CA ARG A 646 -5.61 -6.01 -10.96
C ARG A 646 -5.10 -4.57 -10.85
N GLY A 647 -4.42 -4.23 -9.77
CA GLY A 647 -3.92 -2.87 -9.49
C GLY A 647 -2.40 -2.74 -9.48
N TYR A 648 -1.67 -3.86 -9.51
CA TYR A 648 -0.21 -3.91 -9.43
C TYR A 648 0.35 -4.44 -10.75
N GLU A 649 1.39 -3.79 -11.24
CA GLU A 649 2.18 -4.27 -12.37
C GLU A 649 3.22 -5.29 -11.86
N ASP A 650 3.17 -6.52 -12.37
CA ASP A 650 3.98 -7.62 -11.89
C ASP A 650 4.38 -8.56 -13.03
N LEU A 651 5.56 -9.17 -12.91
CA LEU A 651 6.06 -10.18 -13.82
C LEU A 651 6.02 -11.58 -13.19
N GLY A 652 5.86 -12.60 -14.03
CA GLY A 652 5.93 -14.00 -13.63
C GLY A 652 6.55 -14.88 -14.71
N LEU A 653 7.35 -15.87 -14.32
CA LEU A 653 7.90 -16.88 -15.22
C LEU A 653 7.23 -18.22 -14.91
N LEU A 654 6.53 -18.78 -15.90
CA LEU A 654 6.09 -20.17 -15.91
C LEU A 654 7.10 -21.01 -16.72
N THR A 655 7.67 -22.04 -16.11
CA THR A 655 8.70 -22.87 -16.76
C THR A 655 8.70 -24.32 -16.26
N CYS A 656 9.15 -25.25 -17.08
CA CYS A 656 9.53 -26.61 -16.66
C CYS A 656 11.04 -26.88 -16.79
N ASP A 657 11.85 -25.81 -16.89
CA ASP A 657 13.31 -25.90 -16.95
C ASP A 657 13.88 -26.68 -15.75
N ARG A 658 14.86 -27.54 -16.05
CA ARG A 658 15.41 -28.48 -15.07
C ARG A 658 16.21 -27.78 -13.99
N ASP A 659 16.95 -26.72 -14.33
CA ASP A 659 17.77 -25.99 -13.37
C ASP A 659 16.89 -25.13 -12.46
N VAL A 660 15.89 -24.43 -13.00
CA VAL A 660 14.90 -23.69 -12.18
C VAL A 660 14.16 -24.66 -11.24
N ALA A 661 13.69 -25.80 -11.75
CA ALA A 661 13.00 -26.80 -10.93
C ALA A 661 13.87 -27.35 -9.80
N GLN A 662 15.17 -27.56 -10.07
CA GLN A 662 16.11 -28.01 -9.07
C GLN A 662 16.37 -26.95 -8.01
N ASP A 663 16.56 -25.70 -8.42
CA ASP A 663 16.78 -24.56 -7.53
C ASP A 663 15.56 -24.33 -6.62
N LEU A 664 14.34 -24.34 -7.16
CA LEU A 664 13.11 -24.20 -6.36
C LEU A 664 12.96 -25.36 -5.37
N THR A 665 13.27 -26.59 -5.78
CA THR A 665 13.23 -27.75 -4.87
C THR A 665 14.21 -27.55 -3.70
N ALA A 666 15.43 -27.11 -4.00
CA ALA A 666 16.43 -26.81 -2.98
C ALA A 666 15.97 -25.68 -2.05
N LEU A 667 15.35 -24.63 -2.60
CA LEU A 667 14.85 -23.49 -1.82
C LEU A 667 13.68 -23.86 -0.92
N PHE A 668 12.70 -24.63 -1.39
CA PHE A 668 11.61 -25.16 -0.54
C PHE A 668 12.15 -26.06 0.57
N ASN A 669 13.17 -26.87 0.29
CA ASN A 669 13.81 -27.71 1.31
C ASN A 669 14.61 -26.87 2.32
N GLN A 670 15.22 -25.76 1.89
CA GLN A 670 15.86 -24.80 2.78
C GLN A 670 14.84 -24.11 3.69
N LEU A 671 13.71 -23.66 3.13
CA LEU A 671 12.63 -23.00 3.87
C LEU A 671 11.93 -23.93 4.87
N SER A 672 11.96 -25.24 4.63
CA SER A 672 11.45 -26.26 5.57
C SER A 672 12.52 -26.83 6.51
N GLY A 673 13.74 -26.26 6.53
CA GLY A 673 14.75 -26.52 7.56
C GLY A 673 15.85 -27.55 7.23
N TYR A 674 15.88 -28.13 6.03
CA TYR A 674 16.73 -29.30 5.72
C TYR A 674 17.96 -29.03 4.83
N ALA A 675 18.24 -27.79 4.40
CA ALA A 675 19.34 -27.53 3.46
C ALA A 675 20.00 -26.14 3.58
N PRO A 676 20.68 -25.80 4.70
CA PRO A 676 21.26 -24.47 4.91
C PRO A 676 22.50 -24.19 4.04
N ARG A 677 22.90 -25.05 3.10
CA ARG A 677 24.03 -24.83 2.16
C ARG A 677 23.63 -25.09 0.70
N ALA A 678 22.36 -24.91 0.37
CA ALA A 678 21.89 -25.00 -1.00
C ALA A 678 22.69 -24.06 -1.91
N ARG A 679 23.06 -24.55 -3.09
CA ARG A 679 23.65 -23.77 -4.18
C ARG A 679 22.62 -23.70 -5.29
N PHE A 680 22.51 -22.53 -5.89
CA PHE A 680 21.55 -22.24 -6.94
C PHE A 680 22.28 -21.99 -8.26
N ARG A 681 21.67 -22.36 -9.38
CA ARG A 681 22.24 -22.26 -10.72
C ARG A 681 21.69 -21.06 -11.48
N ARG A 682 20.36 -20.97 -11.56
CA ARG A 682 19.64 -19.88 -12.23
C ARG A 682 19.03 -18.89 -11.25
N LEU A 683 18.90 -19.26 -9.97
CA LEU A 683 18.39 -18.36 -8.93
C LEU A 683 19.50 -17.62 -8.19
N LEU A 684 19.25 -16.36 -7.87
CA LEU A 684 19.89 -15.65 -6.77
C LEU A 684 18.92 -15.59 -5.60
N VAL A 685 19.35 -16.02 -4.42
CA VAL A 685 18.51 -16.13 -3.21
C VAL A 685 19.09 -15.31 -2.07
N ALA A 686 18.27 -14.41 -1.53
CA ALA A 686 18.59 -13.64 -0.33
C ALA A 686 18.41 -14.50 0.94
N PRO A 687 19.18 -14.26 2.01
CA PRO A 687 20.09 -13.13 2.19
C PRO A 687 21.51 -13.34 1.65
N ARG A 688 21.78 -14.45 0.95
CA ARG A 688 23.16 -14.88 0.69
C ARG A 688 23.77 -14.43 -0.60
N THR A 689 23.00 -14.44 -1.69
CA THR A 689 23.58 -14.37 -3.05
C THR A 689 23.03 -13.22 -3.89
N VAL A 690 21.92 -12.59 -3.50
CA VAL A 690 21.34 -11.48 -4.28
C VAL A 690 22.26 -10.27 -4.29
N ARG A 691 22.72 -9.78 -3.12
CA ARG A 691 23.59 -8.59 -3.05
C ARG A 691 24.88 -8.81 -3.83
N ASP A 692 25.64 -9.82 -3.42
CA ASP A 692 26.96 -10.11 -4.02
C ASP A 692 26.84 -10.46 -5.51
N GLY A 693 25.82 -11.24 -5.89
CA GLY A 693 25.60 -11.63 -7.28
C GLY A 693 25.20 -10.48 -8.20
N LEU A 694 24.50 -9.47 -7.69
CA LEU A 694 24.22 -8.23 -8.45
C LEU A 694 25.46 -7.33 -8.53
N ILE A 695 26.20 -7.17 -7.42
CA ILE A 695 27.44 -6.37 -7.40
C ILE A 695 28.48 -6.97 -8.36
N GLU A 696 28.66 -8.28 -8.38
CA GLU A 696 29.57 -8.97 -9.32
C GLU A 696 29.27 -8.59 -10.78
N ARG A 697 28.00 -8.47 -11.13
CA ARG A 697 27.57 -8.10 -12.48
C ARG A 697 27.82 -6.64 -12.79
N ILE A 698 27.60 -5.75 -11.82
CA ILE A 698 27.94 -4.33 -11.95
C ILE A 698 29.46 -4.17 -12.17
N GLU A 699 30.29 -4.86 -11.38
CA GLU A 699 31.74 -4.82 -11.52
C GLU A 699 32.23 -5.41 -12.85
N ARG A 700 31.50 -6.41 -13.39
CA ARG A 700 31.75 -6.93 -14.74
C ARG A 700 31.47 -5.89 -15.83
N GLU A 701 30.41 -5.10 -15.72
CA GLU A 701 30.14 -4.01 -16.67
C GLU A 701 31.22 -2.92 -16.60
N ILE A 702 31.73 -2.62 -15.41
CA ILE A 702 32.89 -1.72 -15.24
C ILE A 702 34.10 -2.26 -16.00
N ALA A 703 34.44 -3.54 -15.80
CA ALA A 703 35.56 -4.18 -16.49
C ALA A 703 35.38 -4.17 -18.02
N ASN A 704 34.17 -4.45 -18.51
CA ASN A 704 33.83 -4.39 -19.93
C ASN A 704 34.02 -2.98 -20.50
N LYS A 705 33.50 -1.95 -19.82
CA LYS A 705 33.61 -0.56 -20.27
C LYS A 705 35.08 -0.12 -20.35
N ARG A 706 35.89 -0.44 -19.34
CA ARG A 706 37.33 -0.16 -19.32
C ARG A 706 38.09 -0.89 -20.42
N ALA A 707 37.61 -2.08 -20.82
CA ALA A 707 38.16 -2.84 -21.94
C ALA A 707 37.65 -2.35 -23.31
N GLY A 708 36.85 -1.28 -23.38
CA GLY A 708 36.26 -0.75 -24.61
C GLY A 708 35.12 -1.61 -25.19
N LYS A 709 34.57 -2.53 -24.40
CA LYS A 709 33.45 -3.40 -24.78
C LYS A 709 32.10 -2.73 -24.50
N PRO A 710 31.01 -3.18 -25.17
CA PRO A 710 29.66 -2.79 -24.80
C PRO A 710 29.37 -3.05 -23.32
N ALA A 711 28.90 -2.03 -22.62
CA ALA A 711 28.59 -2.07 -21.20
C ALA A 711 27.47 -1.09 -20.87
N TRP A 712 26.43 -1.59 -20.21
CA TRP A 712 25.29 -0.81 -19.72
C TRP A 712 24.55 -1.58 -18.63
N ILE A 713 23.79 -0.87 -17.80
CA ILE A 713 22.99 -1.42 -16.71
C ILE A 713 21.55 -0.88 -16.80
N ARG A 714 20.54 -1.75 -16.70
CA ARG A 714 19.11 -1.38 -16.65
C ARG A 714 18.46 -2.00 -15.43
N ILE A 715 17.89 -1.18 -14.56
CA ILE A 715 17.26 -1.63 -13.31
C ILE A 715 15.84 -1.08 -13.23
N LYS A 716 14.88 -1.95 -12.91
CA LYS A 716 13.54 -1.56 -12.47
C LYS A 716 13.31 -2.13 -11.08
N VAL A 717 12.93 -1.29 -10.12
CA VAL A 717 12.69 -1.70 -8.72
C VAL A 717 11.61 -0.83 -8.07
N ASN A 718 11.06 -1.28 -6.95
CA ASN A 718 10.18 -0.44 -6.14
C ASN A 718 10.98 0.49 -5.24
N SER A 719 12.16 0.06 -4.80
CA SER A 719 13.00 0.84 -3.90
C SER A 719 14.48 0.48 -4.02
N ILE A 720 15.35 1.50 -3.87
CA ILE A 720 16.81 1.36 -3.79
C ILE A 720 17.34 2.21 -2.63
N ILE A 721 18.01 1.58 -1.66
CA ILE A 721 18.60 2.24 -0.48
C ILE A 721 19.82 1.47 0.08
N ASP A 722 20.17 0.31 -0.48
CA ASP A 722 21.36 -0.45 -0.06
C ASP A 722 22.64 0.26 -0.53
N GLU A 723 23.46 0.67 0.42
CA GLU A 723 24.65 1.50 0.19
C GLU A 723 25.70 0.76 -0.65
N ALA A 724 25.85 -0.56 -0.45
CA ALA A 724 26.83 -1.36 -1.20
C ALA A 724 26.46 -1.46 -2.69
N CYS A 725 25.18 -1.70 -2.99
CA CYS A 725 24.68 -1.66 -4.36
C CYS A 725 24.75 -0.25 -4.97
N ILE A 726 24.38 0.80 -4.22
CA ILE A 726 24.45 2.18 -4.70
C ILE A 726 25.90 2.61 -4.99
N ASP A 727 26.83 2.34 -4.09
CA ASP A 727 28.26 2.66 -4.31
C ASP A 727 28.82 1.89 -5.52
N ALA A 728 28.40 0.65 -5.76
CA ALA A 728 28.77 -0.09 -6.97
C ALA A 728 28.23 0.59 -8.26
N LEU A 729 27.00 1.11 -8.22
CA LEU A 729 26.43 1.86 -9.34
C LEU A 729 27.16 3.21 -9.57
N TYR A 730 27.60 3.89 -8.50
CA TYR A 730 28.46 5.07 -8.63
C TYR A 730 29.80 4.74 -9.26
N ARG A 731 30.43 3.62 -8.87
CA ARG A 731 31.64 3.14 -9.56
C ARG A 731 31.38 2.85 -11.04
N ALA A 732 30.24 2.26 -11.38
CA ALA A 732 29.85 2.00 -12.77
C ALA A 732 29.72 3.31 -13.57
N SER A 733 29.04 4.31 -13.01
CA SER A 733 28.94 5.62 -13.63
C SER A 733 30.30 6.28 -13.84
N ARG A 734 31.19 6.25 -12.83
CA ARG A 734 32.54 6.83 -12.93
C ARG A 734 33.40 6.16 -13.99
N ALA A 735 33.20 4.86 -14.24
CA ALA A 735 33.84 4.13 -15.33
C ALA A 735 33.22 4.43 -16.71
N GLY A 736 32.15 5.22 -16.77
CA GLY A 736 31.45 5.57 -18.01
C GLY A 736 30.37 4.57 -18.43
N VAL A 737 29.94 3.66 -17.56
CA VAL A 737 28.83 2.72 -17.85
C VAL A 737 27.52 3.49 -17.85
N ASP A 738 26.69 3.31 -18.89
CA ASP A 738 25.36 3.91 -18.97
C ASP A 738 24.38 3.14 -18.06
N VAL A 739 23.79 3.83 -17.08
CA VAL A 739 22.89 3.21 -16.10
C VAL A 739 21.50 3.86 -16.19
N ASP A 740 20.47 3.06 -16.46
CA ASP A 740 19.06 3.48 -16.35
C ASP A 740 18.39 2.79 -15.17
N ILE A 741 17.71 3.59 -14.34
CA ILE A 741 16.99 3.09 -13.17
C ILE A 741 15.55 3.62 -13.22
N VAL A 742 14.59 2.70 -13.21
CA VAL A 742 13.17 2.99 -13.02
C VAL A 742 12.82 2.60 -11.59
N VAL A 743 12.63 3.60 -10.72
CA VAL A 743 12.30 3.40 -9.31
C VAL A 743 11.06 4.19 -8.94
N ARG A 744 9.98 3.48 -8.60
CA ARG A 744 8.71 4.14 -8.27
C ARG A 744 8.66 4.75 -6.87
N GLY A 745 9.37 4.16 -5.90
CA GLY A 745 9.26 4.51 -4.48
C GLY A 745 10.51 5.20 -3.94
N ILE A 746 11.10 4.62 -2.90
CA ILE A 746 12.27 5.13 -2.18
C ILE A 746 13.51 5.02 -3.06
N CYS A 747 14.27 6.10 -3.17
CA CYS A 747 15.54 6.14 -3.89
C CYS A 747 16.61 6.86 -3.07
N GLY A 748 17.54 6.12 -2.49
CA GLY A 748 18.71 6.63 -1.79
C GLY A 748 19.85 7.07 -2.71
N LEU A 749 19.76 6.78 -4.00
CA LEU A 749 20.75 7.15 -5.00
C LEU A 749 20.51 8.59 -5.47
N ARG A 750 21.59 9.33 -5.74
CA ARG A 750 21.59 10.64 -6.38
C ARG A 750 22.04 10.52 -7.83
N ALA A 751 21.26 11.02 -8.77
CA ALA A 751 21.49 10.87 -10.20
C ALA A 751 22.11 12.14 -10.82
N GLY A 752 22.91 12.02 -11.88
CA GLY A 752 23.42 13.17 -12.62
C GLY A 752 24.40 14.08 -11.87
N VAL A 753 24.97 13.64 -10.74
CA VAL A 753 25.92 14.44 -9.95
C VAL A 753 27.31 14.39 -10.58
N PRO A 754 27.94 15.53 -10.95
CA PRO A 754 29.27 15.57 -11.54
C PRO A 754 30.33 14.79 -10.75
N GLY A 755 31.12 13.95 -11.43
CA GLY A 755 32.15 13.12 -10.80
C GLY A 755 31.66 11.96 -9.93
N LEU A 756 30.33 11.78 -9.78
CA LEU A 756 29.71 10.72 -8.99
C LEU A 756 28.77 9.84 -9.83
N SER A 757 27.78 10.44 -10.50
CA SER A 757 26.66 9.74 -11.13
C SER A 757 26.19 10.34 -12.46
N GLU A 758 27.06 11.02 -13.20
CA GLU A 758 26.78 11.66 -14.50
C GLU A 758 26.15 10.71 -15.54
N ASN A 759 26.46 9.42 -15.48
CA ASN A 759 25.97 8.41 -16.42
C ASN A 759 24.78 7.61 -15.85
N ILE A 760 24.18 8.06 -14.74
CA ILE A 760 23.00 7.43 -14.14
C ILE A 760 21.77 8.30 -14.40
N ARG A 761 20.79 7.75 -15.11
CA ARG A 761 19.45 8.31 -15.23
C ARG A 761 18.49 7.58 -14.31
N VAL A 762 17.72 8.34 -13.54
CA VAL A 762 16.70 7.79 -12.65
C VAL A 762 15.34 8.38 -13.03
N ARG A 763 14.40 7.49 -13.34
CA ARG A 763 13.01 7.82 -13.64
C ARG A 763 12.06 7.14 -12.66
N SER A 764 10.88 7.73 -12.50
CA SER A 764 9.77 7.12 -11.78
C SER A 764 8.49 7.22 -12.58
N ILE A 765 7.75 6.12 -12.62
CA ILE A 765 6.46 6.03 -13.29
C ILE A 765 5.42 5.73 -12.21
N LEU A 766 4.40 6.58 -12.17
CA LEU A 766 3.18 6.41 -11.41
C LEU A 766 2.01 6.63 -12.37
N GLY A 767 0.90 5.94 -12.14
CA GLY A 767 -0.27 6.03 -12.98
C GLY A 767 -1.37 5.09 -12.50
N ARG A 768 -2.18 4.61 -13.44
CA ARG A 768 -3.31 3.71 -13.19
C ARG A 768 -2.92 2.47 -12.38
N TYR A 769 -1.77 1.89 -12.70
CA TYR A 769 -1.25 0.69 -12.03
C TYR A 769 -0.05 1.04 -11.15
N LEU A 770 0.07 0.32 -10.04
CA LEU A 770 1.23 0.43 -9.16
C LEU A 770 2.39 -0.38 -9.74
N GLU A 771 3.39 0.30 -10.29
CA GLU A 771 4.63 -0.30 -10.79
C GLU A 771 5.28 -1.17 -9.71
N HIS A 772 5.33 -2.49 -9.89
CA HIS A 772 5.75 -3.40 -8.83
C HIS A 772 6.72 -4.51 -9.28
N SER A 773 6.91 -4.72 -10.58
CA SER A 773 7.92 -5.66 -11.04
C SER A 773 9.35 -5.20 -10.71
N ARG A 774 10.26 -6.17 -10.59
CA ARG A 774 11.69 -5.92 -10.44
C ARG A 774 12.45 -6.60 -11.57
N ILE A 775 13.30 -5.84 -12.24
CA ILE A 775 14.12 -6.28 -13.37
C ILE A 775 15.56 -5.80 -13.13
N TYR A 776 16.53 -6.68 -13.35
CA TYR A 776 17.95 -6.33 -13.34
C TYR A 776 18.59 -6.87 -14.61
N ALA A 777 19.06 -5.99 -15.48
CA ALA A 777 19.69 -6.37 -16.75
C ALA A 777 21.07 -5.72 -16.90
N PHE A 778 22.02 -6.50 -17.40
CA PHE A 778 23.41 -6.13 -17.58
C PHE A 778 23.85 -6.51 -18.99
N CYS A 779 24.50 -5.59 -19.71
CA CYS A 779 24.88 -5.78 -21.12
C CYS A 779 25.74 -7.03 -21.35
N ASN A 780 26.76 -7.21 -20.51
CA ASN A 780 27.68 -8.35 -20.55
C ASN A 780 28.27 -8.59 -21.95
N ASP A 781 28.90 -7.56 -22.54
CA ASP A 781 29.55 -7.64 -23.87
C ASP A 781 28.58 -8.06 -25.00
N GLY A 782 27.29 -7.72 -24.86
CA GLY A 782 26.22 -8.05 -25.79
C GLY A 782 25.48 -9.36 -25.49
N GLU A 783 25.93 -10.16 -24.52
CA GLU A 783 25.23 -11.35 -24.03
C GLU A 783 24.42 -11.02 -22.77
N THR A 784 23.35 -10.23 -22.93
CA THR A 784 22.56 -9.64 -21.84
C THR A 784 22.22 -10.67 -20.75
N ASP A 785 22.60 -10.35 -19.52
CA ASP A 785 22.30 -11.13 -18.32
C ASP A 785 21.14 -10.47 -17.55
N LEU A 786 19.96 -11.09 -17.53
CA LEU A 786 18.73 -10.49 -17.04
C LEU A 786 18.04 -11.33 -15.95
N PHE A 787 17.56 -10.67 -14.89
CA PHE A 787 16.86 -11.27 -13.76
C PHE A 787 15.53 -10.59 -13.48
N ILE A 788 14.54 -11.39 -13.06
CA ILE A 788 13.30 -10.90 -12.45
C ILE A 788 13.09 -11.57 -11.09
N GLY A 789 12.34 -10.93 -10.19
CA GLY A 789 11.88 -11.60 -8.97
C GLY A 789 11.45 -10.66 -7.86
N SER A 790 11.56 -11.12 -6.62
CA SER A 790 10.87 -10.48 -5.49
C SER A 790 11.68 -9.43 -4.73
N ALA A 791 13.01 -9.38 -4.95
CA ALA A 791 13.90 -8.50 -4.20
C ALA A 791 13.88 -7.05 -4.73
N ASP A 792 13.79 -6.10 -3.82
CA ASP A 792 14.25 -4.72 -4.02
C ASP A 792 15.67 -4.55 -3.48
N LEU A 793 16.33 -3.43 -3.78
CA LEU A 793 17.65 -3.10 -3.26
C LEU A 793 17.55 -2.40 -1.90
N MET A 794 17.04 -3.10 -0.89
CA MET A 794 16.98 -2.60 0.49
C MET A 794 17.53 -3.62 1.48
N HIS A 795 18.16 -3.13 2.56
CA HIS A 795 18.65 -3.92 3.71
C HIS A 795 17.72 -5.05 4.14
N ARG A 796 16.42 -4.76 4.33
CA ARG A 796 15.47 -5.79 4.78
C ARG A 796 15.24 -6.90 3.75
N ASN A 797 15.35 -6.60 2.46
CA ASN A 797 15.19 -7.58 1.38
C ASN A 797 16.45 -8.41 1.21
N LEU A 798 17.61 -7.79 1.38
CA LEU A 798 18.91 -8.42 1.14
C LEU A 798 19.46 -9.16 2.36
N ASP A 799 19.08 -8.79 3.60
CA ASP A 799 19.64 -9.38 4.82
C ASP A 799 18.62 -10.12 5.69
N ARG A 800 17.36 -9.65 5.71
CA ARG A 800 16.34 -10.10 6.67
C ARG A 800 15.15 -10.83 6.04
N ARG A 801 15.25 -11.14 4.74
CA ARG A 801 14.21 -11.80 3.97
C ARG A 801 14.78 -12.91 3.11
N VAL A 802 13.93 -13.89 2.85
CA VAL A 802 14.14 -14.83 1.76
C VAL A 802 13.47 -14.27 0.52
N GLU A 803 14.30 -13.80 -0.41
CA GLU A 803 13.92 -13.30 -1.72
C GLU A 803 14.53 -14.19 -2.79
N ALA A 804 13.92 -14.25 -3.97
CA ALA A 804 14.45 -14.99 -5.10
C ALA A 804 14.40 -14.14 -6.37
N LEU A 805 15.50 -14.13 -7.12
CA LEU A 805 15.59 -13.64 -8.48
C LEU A 805 15.91 -14.81 -9.41
N VAL A 806 15.19 -14.93 -10.53
CA VAL A 806 15.44 -15.95 -11.56
C VAL A 806 16.07 -15.31 -12.78
N ARG A 807 17.14 -15.91 -13.30
CA ARG A 807 17.76 -15.52 -14.57
C ARG A 807 16.86 -15.90 -15.74
N ILE A 808 16.53 -14.97 -16.62
CA ILE A 808 15.82 -15.22 -17.87
C ILE A 808 16.83 -15.67 -18.95
N THR A 809 16.46 -16.68 -19.73
CA THR A 809 17.33 -17.28 -20.76
C THR A 809 16.74 -17.21 -22.16
N ASP A 810 15.43 -16.97 -22.29
CA ASP A 810 14.78 -16.83 -23.58
C ASP A 810 15.15 -15.47 -24.21
N PRO A 811 15.76 -15.43 -25.41
CA PRO A 811 16.22 -14.18 -26.02
C PRO A 811 15.10 -13.17 -26.32
N VAL A 812 13.88 -13.65 -26.62
CA VAL A 812 12.73 -12.78 -26.90
C VAL A 812 12.28 -12.09 -25.62
N MET A 813 12.19 -12.85 -24.52
CA MET A 813 11.87 -12.28 -23.21
C MET A 813 12.94 -11.30 -22.73
N ILE A 814 14.22 -11.61 -22.96
CA ILE A 814 15.33 -10.72 -22.60
C ILE A 814 15.18 -9.39 -23.35
N GLY A 815 15.00 -9.41 -24.67
CA GLY A 815 14.82 -8.20 -25.46
C GLY A 815 13.58 -7.38 -25.06
N GLN A 816 12.47 -8.05 -24.75
CA GLN A 816 11.25 -7.38 -24.28
C GLN A 816 11.45 -6.67 -22.93
N LEU A 817 12.09 -7.34 -21.97
CA LEU A 817 12.30 -6.79 -20.63
C LEU A 817 13.40 -5.72 -20.60
N GLU A 818 14.45 -5.87 -21.41
CA GLU A 818 15.44 -4.82 -21.63
C GLU A 818 14.81 -3.57 -22.24
N TRP A 819 14.00 -3.74 -23.29
CA TRP A 819 13.26 -2.64 -23.91
C TRP A 819 12.36 -1.95 -22.90
N LEU A 820 11.64 -2.70 -22.07
CA LEU A 820 10.72 -2.14 -21.08
C LEU A 820 11.42 -1.15 -20.15
N VAL A 821 12.57 -1.53 -19.58
CA VAL A 821 13.31 -0.65 -18.67
C VAL A 821 13.94 0.53 -19.41
N THR A 822 14.55 0.27 -20.58
CA THR A 822 15.23 1.32 -21.37
C THR A 822 14.24 2.37 -21.87
N HIS A 823 13.08 1.93 -22.38
CA HIS A 823 12.03 2.82 -22.88
C HIS A 823 11.38 3.61 -21.75
N ALA A 824 11.05 2.93 -20.63
CA ALA A 824 10.54 3.58 -19.42
C ALA A 824 11.48 4.65 -18.84
N ALA A 825 12.80 4.50 -19.04
CA ALA A 825 13.80 5.46 -18.61
C ALA A 825 14.03 6.61 -19.60
N SER A 826 13.52 6.49 -20.83
CA SER A 826 13.76 7.44 -21.92
C SER A 826 12.93 8.71 -21.80
N ASP A 827 13.35 9.74 -22.51
CA ASP A 827 12.68 11.05 -22.52
C ASP A 827 11.37 11.02 -23.33
N ALA A 828 11.06 9.90 -24.01
CA ALA A 828 9.82 9.71 -24.75
C ALA A 828 8.62 9.35 -23.84
N VAL A 829 8.89 8.92 -22.60
CA VAL A 829 7.87 8.41 -21.67
C VAL A 829 7.58 9.44 -20.59
N SER A 830 6.29 9.71 -20.35
CA SER A 830 5.85 10.55 -19.26
C SER A 830 6.26 9.93 -17.93
N SER A 831 7.06 10.68 -17.17
CA SER A 831 7.70 10.18 -15.96
C SER A 831 8.18 11.33 -15.07
N TRP A 832 8.60 11.00 -13.86
CA TRP A 832 9.32 11.90 -12.97
C TRP A 832 10.81 11.65 -13.07
N TRP A 833 11.58 12.72 -13.17
CA TRP A 833 13.02 12.71 -13.32
C TRP A 833 13.65 13.10 -11.99
N LEU A 834 14.61 12.32 -11.52
CA LEU A 834 15.41 12.70 -10.35
C LEU A 834 16.54 13.61 -10.79
N GLU A 835 16.52 14.85 -10.32
CA GLU A 835 17.51 15.87 -10.63
C GLU A 835 18.76 15.75 -9.74
N PRO A 836 19.91 16.36 -10.12
CA PRO A 836 21.16 16.27 -9.35
C PRO A 836 21.08 16.82 -7.92
N ASP A 837 20.17 17.76 -7.67
CA ASP A 837 19.90 18.29 -6.33
C ASP A 837 19.02 17.38 -5.46
N GLY A 838 18.51 16.28 -6.03
CA GLY A 838 17.64 15.32 -5.36
C GLY A 838 16.14 15.60 -5.50
N THR A 839 15.75 16.67 -6.21
CA THR A 839 14.34 16.97 -6.47
C THR A 839 13.77 16.07 -7.57
N TRP A 840 12.45 15.82 -7.51
CA TRP A 840 11.74 15.09 -8.56
C TRP A 840 10.94 16.05 -9.42
N THR A 841 11.26 16.12 -10.71
CA THR A 841 10.53 16.97 -11.67
C THR A 841 9.64 16.12 -12.54
N ARG A 842 8.38 16.53 -12.73
CA ARG A 842 7.42 15.81 -13.56
C ARG A 842 7.55 16.23 -15.03
N HIS A 843 7.65 15.25 -15.92
CA HIS A 843 7.69 15.45 -17.37
C HIS A 843 6.51 14.73 -18.03
N THR A 844 5.61 15.50 -18.63
CA THR A 844 4.41 14.99 -19.32
C THR A 844 4.34 15.39 -20.79
N HIS A 845 5.16 16.37 -21.20
CA HIS A 845 5.19 16.91 -22.56
C HIS A 845 6.63 17.06 -23.06
N ASP A 846 6.83 16.97 -24.37
CA ASP A 846 8.11 17.25 -25.04
C ASP A 846 8.35 18.76 -25.19
N ALA A 847 9.48 19.14 -25.81
CA ALA A 847 9.85 20.54 -26.03
C ALA A 847 8.88 21.28 -26.99
N GLU A 848 8.19 20.54 -27.84
CA GLU A 848 7.19 21.03 -28.79
C GLU A 848 5.77 21.10 -28.18
N GLY A 849 5.59 20.64 -26.94
CA GLY A 849 4.31 20.63 -26.23
C GLY A 849 3.41 19.45 -26.55
N ASN A 850 3.91 18.40 -27.22
CA ASN A 850 3.15 17.16 -27.42
C ASN A 850 3.23 16.29 -26.16
N ARG A 851 2.14 15.60 -25.83
CA ARG A 851 2.10 14.68 -24.69
C ARG A 851 3.07 13.53 -24.91
N LEU A 852 3.88 13.24 -23.91
CA LEU A 852 4.75 12.07 -23.86
C LEU A 852 3.92 10.79 -23.72
N GLU A 853 4.53 9.67 -24.06
CA GLU A 853 3.90 8.37 -23.99
C GLU A 853 3.58 7.98 -22.54
N ASP A 854 2.36 7.52 -22.27
CA ASP A 854 2.06 6.74 -21.06
C ASP A 854 2.33 5.26 -21.34
N ILE A 855 3.42 4.74 -20.76
CA ILE A 855 3.85 3.37 -20.99
C ILE A 855 2.81 2.33 -20.53
N GLN A 856 2.00 2.62 -19.51
CA GLN A 856 0.95 1.71 -19.06
C GLN A 856 -0.14 1.58 -20.13
N THR A 857 -0.46 2.68 -20.80
CA THR A 857 -1.39 2.70 -21.94
C THR A 857 -0.83 1.96 -23.15
N THR A 858 0.46 2.09 -23.43
CA THR A 858 1.15 1.31 -24.46
C THR A 858 1.07 -0.20 -24.18
N LEU A 859 1.40 -0.61 -22.96
CA LEU A 859 1.35 -2.02 -22.54
C LEU A 859 -0.08 -2.59 -22.59
N MET A 860 -1.10 -1.82 -22.20
CA MET A 860 -2.51 -2.20 -22.39
C MET A 860 -2.85 -2.40 -23.88
N THR A 861 -2.35 -1.53 -24.74
CA THR A 861 -2.57 -1.61 -26.20
C THR A 861 -1.89 -2.84 -26.79
N TRP A 862 -0.66 -3.14 -26.35
CA TRP A 862 0.10 -4.33 -26.75
C TRP A 862 -0.56 -5.63 -26.28
N ALA A 863 -1.14 -5.64 -25.09
CA ALA A 863 -1.92 -6.80 -24.64
C ALA A 863 -3.15 -7.02 -25.53
N ARG A 864 -3.89 -5.95 -25.84
CA ARG A 864 -5.08 -6.01 -26.70
C ARG A 864 -4.79 -6.39 -28.15
N SER A 865 -3.64 -6.01 -28.71
CA SER A 865 -3.30 -6.35 -30.10
C SER A 865 -3.17 -7.86 -30.31
N ARG A 866 -2.81 -8.61 -29.26
CA ARG A 866 -2.75 -10.09 -29.28
C ARG A 866 -4.11 -10.74 -29.55
N LEU A 867 -5.21 -10.13 -29.10
CA LEU A 867 -6.58 -10.62 -29.35
C LEU A 867 -7.04 -10.45 -30.80
N ARG A 868 -6.47 -9.47 -31.52
CA ARG A 868 -6.93 -9.13 -32.88
C ARG A 868 -6.30 -9.99 -33.98
N GLY A 869 -5.38 -10.87 -33.64
CA GLY A 869 -4.68 -11.75 -34.57
C GLY A 869 -3.70 -10.99 -35.47
N GLY A 870 -2.42 -10.98 -35.05
CA GLY A 870 -1.22 -10.82 -35.90
C GLY A 870 -1.11 -9.58 -36.81
N HIS A 871 -0.06 -8.79 -36.57
CA HIS A 871 0.90 -8.42 -37.61
C HIS A 871 2.31 -8.37 -37.04
#